data_AF-A0A5J5GC66-F1
#
_entry.id   AF-A0A5J5GC66-F1
#
_cell.length_a   1.000
_cell.length_b   1.000
_cell.length_c   1.000
_cell.angle_alpha   90.00
_cell.angle_beta   90.00
_cell.angle_gamma   90.00
#
_symmetry.space_group_name_H-M   'P 1'
#
loop_
_entity.id
_entity.type
_entity.pdbx_description
1 polymer ?
#
loop_
_entity_poly.entity_id
_entity_poly.type
_entity_poly.pdbx_seq_one_letter_code
_entity_poly.pdbx_strand_id
1 'polypeptide(L)'
;MKKLISLTVSAALLLSPLAFTMNAPALNLKVDAVSAASEEAPAATAKPAATPKATKKPAATPKATKKPAATPKATKKPAATPKATKKPAATPKATAKPAVKATAKPAVKATAKPAVKATAKPAATPKATAKPVVKATAKPAVKNVYNDGVYVAYGDAYSKGTEGAKVTIKNGKIADIELMRTSPKIIDRNASENYSGVWQAYGLMKSRLMGQTRESAAKVDAVSGATRTSTGWKLSVDRAFERALAVKPAGEKYFAGEHMGVDPEGKYAVFATYDAKKLTAVKVFPMTATGDIVDEKAFTPEQAAAVAAIAPVLLAKGTAGTAPAGYEADFKAAANAMWDAEQNALINNTSKYIDGFYSAYGTARSVGVERADIVIRNGKLVDVKLYRLGANLLDRGNTAYAKVVEANAPMTAKLLANGSFIANYDEKVDGISGATESSHGWNQSVERAFEKALKVPAKGKYFDGKFAGVDNQSKLLLLVDTASDQVTGITLSLFGADGKLVAADKMTEEQKTLVAQLTKGLLDKGVNMADIAGQEELSKAARAALADALANASKVQGAYKDGTFTAYGDAYDKGTNRADVTLRNGVIVNLNLYRVGMDLVDKGDKAYKEVIKALPILKSELLTAGTREAAQQVDAVSGATSSSNALKLAVARAYGQAEIVESEKAAYFNGIFIGVSADKSVNVMVETKYHIPVKMTVYYLDAAGNVKTNDKLTADELAVKYEIETPTNDSLHKYGYRPAAFGANDAQKAISAKAVEAIKSALATAVQ
;
A
#
# COMPACT_ATOMS: atom_id res chain seq x y z
N MET A 1 -0.51 -59.50 24.58
CA MET A 1 0.69 -60.37 24.45
C MET A 1 1.54 -59.87 23.27
N LYS A 2 2.83 -60.27 23.17
CA LYS A 2 3.74 -60.18 21.99
C LYS A 2 3.42 -59.05 20.98
N LYS A 3 4.03 -57.86 21.05
CA LYS A 3 5.39 -57.57 20.56
C LYS A 3 5.78 -58.35 19.30
N LEU A 4 5.98 -57.63 18.20
CA LEU A 4 6.87 -58.00 17.11
C LEU A 4 7.59 -56.74 16.64
N ILE A 5 8.90 -56.84 16.43
CA ILE A 5 9.80 -55.74 16.03
C ILE A 5 10.28 -56.07 14.62
N SER A 6 10.37 -55.06 13.75
CA SER A 6 11.21 -55.12 12.55
C SER A 6 11.92 -53.78 12.38
N LEU A 7 13.21 -53.84 12.02
CA LEU A 7 14.11 -52.69 12.01
C LEU A 7 15.17 -52.86 10.92
N THR A 8 14.96 -52.20 9.78
CA THR A 8 15.90 -52.06 8.65
C THR A 8 15.66 -50.67 8.03
N VAL A 9 16.30 -49.61 8.53
CA VAL A 9 17.70 -49.19 8.26
C VAL A 9 17.87 -48.47 6.92
N SER A 10 18.33 -47.22 7.05
CA SER A 10 18.61 -46.17 6.07
C SER A 10 19.31 -46.57 4.76
N ALA A 11 18.80 -46.04 3.63
CA ALA A 11 19.54 -45.98 2.35
C ALA A 11 19.07 -44.82 1.42
N ALA A 12 18.74 -43.63 1.95
CA ALA A 12 18.22 -42.52 1.13
C ALA A 12 18.60 -41.09 1.58
N LEU A 13 19.49 -40.94 2.57
CA LEU A 13 19.76 -39.64 3.24
C LEU A 13 21.24 -39.20 3.20
N LEU A 14 22.01 -39.75 2.26
CA LEU A 14 23.42 -39.42 2.02
C LEU A 14 23.71 -39.39 0.51
N LEU A 15 23.37 -38.29 -0.18
CA LEU A 15 24.03 -37.81 -1.42
C LEU A 15 23.42 -36.48 -1.91
N SER A 16 23.70 -35.39 -1.18
CA SER A 16 23.42 -34.02 -1.65
C SER A 16 24.23 -32.99 -0.84
N PRO A 17 25.56 -32.97 -1.05
CA PRO A 17 26.08 -31.82 -1.78
C PRO A 17 27.16 -32.18 -2.81
N LEU A 18 26.77 -32.41 -4.06
CA LEU A 18 27.63 -32.35 -5.26
C LEU A 18 26.76 -32.48 -6.53
N ALA A 19 26.24 -31.34 -7.03
CA ALA A 19 25.41 -31.30 -8.25
C ALA A 19 25.56 -29.97 -9.03
N PHE A 20 26.70 -29.28 -8.88
CA PHE A 20 27.12 -28.31 -9.90
C PHE A 20 27.86 -29.07 -11.01
N THR A 21 27.64 -28.66 -12.27
CA THR A 21 28.17 -29.27 -13.50
C THR A 21 27.75 -30.71 -13.79
N MET A 22 26.73 -30.89 -14.63
CA MET A 22 26.75 -31.71 -15.86
C MET A 22 25.44 -31.50 -16.62
N ASN A 23 25.48 -31.55 -17.96
CA ASN A 23 24.31 -31.34 -18.83
C ASN A 23 23.87 -32.67 -19.45
N ALA A 24 22.72 -33.21 -19.02
CA ALA A 24 22.17 -34.48 -19.47
C ALA A 24 20.62 -34.45 -19.49
N PRO A 25 19.95 -35.18 -20.40
CA PRO A 25 18.51 -35.08 -20.62
C PRO A 25 17.66 -35.83 -19.58
N ALA A 26 16.35 -35.53 -19.57
CA ALA A 26 15.42 -35.87 -18.49
C ALA A 26 15.15 -37.38 -18.30
N LEU A 27 15.18 -37.82 -17.03
CA LEU A 27 14.48 -39.03 -16.58
C LEU A 27 13.03 -38.69 -16.23
N ASN A 28 12.08 -39.43 -16.81
CA ASN A 28 10.65 -39.18 -16.66
C ASN A 28 10.05 -40.05 -15.53
N LEU A 29 10.33 -39.71 -14.27
CA LEU A 29 9.70 -40.36 -13.12
C LEU A 29 8.34 -39.71 -12.81
N LYS A 30 7.27 -40.50 -12.91
CA LYS A 30 6.00 -40.18 -12.25
C LYS A 30 6.15 -40.48 -10.76
N VAL A 31 5.88 -39.50 -9.91
CA VAL A 31 5.74 -39.66 -8.46
C VAL A 31 4.38 -39.11 -8.09
N ASP A 32 3.51 -39.96 -7.55
CA ASP A 32 2.16 -39.53 -7.14
C ASP A 32 2.24 -38.58 -5.93
N ALA A 33 1.54 -37.45 -6.03
CA ALA A 33 1.67 -36.35 -5.09
C ALA A 33 0.86 -36.59 -3.81
N VAL A 34 1.45 -37.26 -2.82
CA VAL A 34 0.91 -37.33 -1.46
C VAL A 34 0.98 -35.92 -0.84
N SER A 35 -0.18 -35.27 -0.74
CA SER A 35 -0.29 -33.87 -0.31
C SER A 35 0.03 -33.69 1.18
N ALA A 36 1.15 -33.02 1.47
CA ALA A 36 1.48 -32.52 2.81
C ALA A 36 0.96 -31.09 3.01
N ALA A 37 -0.37 -30.91 2.91
CA ALA A 37 -1.03 -29.60 3.05
C ALA A 37 -2.35 -29.70 3.84
N SER A 38 -2.29 -30.31 5.04
CA SER A 38 -3.36 -30.23 6.04
C SER A 38 -2.97 -29.22 7.11
N GLU A 39 -3.40 -27.98 6.94
CA GLU A 39 -3.17 -26.90 7.91
C GLU A 39 -4.33 -26.86 8.91
N GLU A 40 -4.16 -27.48 10.08
CA GLU A 40 -5.23 -27.59 11.09
C GLU A 40 -5.65 -26.22 11.66
N ALA A 41 -6.96 -26.10 11.94
CA ALA A 41 -7.52 -24.94 12.62
C ALA A 41 -7.12 -24.94 14.11
N PRO A 42 -7.00 -23.77 14.77
CA PRO A 42 -6.63 -23.69 16.18
C PRO A 42 -7.70 -24.36 17.06
N ALA A 43 -7.26 -25.30 17.91
CA ALA A 43 -8.13 -26.04 18.81
C ALA A 43 -8.78 -25.13 19.87
N ALA A 44 -10.08 -25.34 20.12
CA ALA A 44 -10.83 -24.58 21.11
C ALA A 44 -10.44 -24.97 22.54
N THR A 45 -10.08 -23.99 23.37
CA THR A 45 -9.77 -24.19 24.79
C THR A 45 -11.04 -24.41 25.62
N ALA A 46 -10.95 -25.29 26.64
CA ALA A 46 -12.10 -25.81 27.35
C ALA A 46 -12.79 -24.80 28.30
N LYS A 47 -14.10 -24.97 28.46
CA LYS A 47 -15.01 -24.22 29.34
C LYS A 47 -14.82 -24.59 30.83
N PRO A 48 -14.62 -23.61 31.73
CA PRO A 48 -14.87 -23.76 33.17
C PRO A 48 -16.36 -23.64 33.49
N ALA A 49 -16.85 -24.34 34.51
CA ALA A 49 -18.23 -24.20 35.00
C ALA A 49 -18.33 -24.41 36.53
N ALA A 50 -18.60 -23.34 37.28
CA ALA A 50 -19.06 -23.38 38.66
C ALA A 50 -19.76 -22.06 39.05
N THR A 51 -20.88 -22.13 39.76
CA THR A 51 -21.64 -20.98 40.27
C THR A 51 -21.64 -20.94 41.80
N PRO A 52 -21.60 -19.74 42.42
CA PRO A 52 -22.28 -19.50 43.69
C PRO A 52 -23.60 -18.70 43.54
N LYS A 53 -24.45 -18.71 44.57
CA LYS A 53 -25.75 -18.01 44.65
C LYS A 53 -25.66 -16.63 45.33
N ALA A 54 -26.75 -15.85 45.24
CA ALA A 54 -26.81 -14.42 45.58
C ALA A 54 -27.39 -14.07 46.96
N THR A 55 -27.05 -12.87 47.47
CA THR A 55 -27.82 -11.90 48.32
C THR A 55 -26.84 -10.74 48.67
N LYS A 56 -27.22 -9.51 49.05
CA LYS A 56 -28.48 -8.87 49.53
C LYS A 56 -28.52 -7.36 49.13
N LYS A 57 -29.65 -6.68 49.33
CA LYS A 57 -29.91 -5.23 49.02
C LYS A 57 -29.61 -4.34 50.25
N PRO A 58 -29.18 -3.05 50.11
CA PRO A 58 -30.09 -1.87 50.07
C PRO A 58 -29.68 -0.83 48.98
N ALA A 59 -30.49 0.07 48.39
CA ALA A 59 -31.79 0.73 48.66
C ALA A 59 -31.70 2.20 49.16
N ALA A 60 -31.69 3.19 48.24
CA ALA A 60 -32.13 4.58 48.45
C ALA A 60 -32.37 5.33 47.10
N THR A 61 -33.21 6.38 47.11
CA THR A 61 -33.50 7.28 45.96
C THR A 61 -33.77 8.71 46.44
N PRO A 62 -33.50 9.75 45.63
CA PRO A 62 -34.35 10.95 45.61
C PRO A 62 -35.08 11.19 44.26
N LYS A 63 -35.98 12.19 44.23
CA LYS A 63 -36.93 12.48 43.14
C LYS A 63 -36.49 13.62 42.18
N ALA A 64 -37.15 13.69 41.03
CA ALA A 64 -37.01 14.75 40.01
C ALA A 64 -37.94 15.97 40.23
N THR A 65 -37.69 17.08 39.52
CA THR A 65 -38.46 18.33 39.60
C THR A 65 -38.81 18.96 38.23
N LYS A 66 -40.11 19.05 37.98
CA LYS A 66 -40.93 19.97 37.15
C LYS A 66 -40.37 20.71 35.91
N LYS A 67 -41.09 20.48 34.81
CA LYS A 67 -41.31 21.28 33.59
C LYS A 67 -41.93 22.67 33.85
N PRO A 68 -41.67 23.67 32.97
CA PRO A 68 -42.70 24.60 32.49
C PRO A 68 -42.93 24.47 30.96
N ALA A 69 -44.05 24.99 30.45
CA ALA A 69 -44.30 25.16 29.01
C ALA A 69 -45.31 26.28 28.74
N ALA A 70 -45.10 27.01 27.63
CA ALA A 70 -46.08 27.90 27.02
C ALA A 70 -45.79 28.03 25.52
N THR A 71 -46.85 28.17 24.70
CA THR A 71 -46.79 28.32 23.23
C THR A 71 -47.30 29.69 22.79
N PRO A 72 -46.74 30.26 21.72
CA PRO A 72 -47.53 31.02 20.75
C PRO A 72 -48.00 30.11 19.58
N LYS A 73 -49.03 30.53 18.84
CA LYS A 73 -49.72 29.69 17.85
C LYS A 73 -49.88 30.37 16.49
N ALA A 74 -49.41 29.68 15.44
CA ALA A 74 -49.75 29.79 14.01
C ALA A 74 -50.11 31.16 13.37
N THR A 75 -49.33 31.56 12.36
CA THR A 75 -49.73 32.50 11.29
C THR A 75 -49.67 31.86 9.90
N LYS A 76 -50.32 32.50 8.91
CA LYS A 76 -50.91 31.87 7.73
C LYS A 76 -49.91 31.47 6.62
N LYS A 77 -50.23 30.35 5.96
CA LYS A 77 -49.78 29.93 4.62
C LYS A 77 -50.02 31.02 3.56
N PRO A 78 -49.05 31.28 2.67
CA PRO A 78 -49.31 31.64 1.28
C PRO A 78 -49.11 30.42 0.36
N ALA A 79 -49.87 30.34 -0.73
CA ALA A 79 -49.57 29.46 -1.85
C ALA A 79 -49.87 30.17 -3.17
N ALA A 80 -48.85 30.35 -4.01
CA ALA A 80 -48.97 30.64 -5.43
C ALA A 80 -47.62 30.36 -6.10
N THR A 81 -47.63 29.56 -7.17
CA THR A 81 -46.45 29.37 -8.04
C THR A 81 -46.35 30.49 -9.08
N PRO A 82 -45.21 31.15 -9.23
CA PRO A 82 -44.91 31.93 -10.43
C PRO A 82 -44.79 31.03 -11.66
N LYS A 83 -45.26 31.52 -12.82
CA LYS A 83 -45.33 30.78 -14.08
C LYS A 83 -43.99 30.85 -14.83
N ALA A 84 -43.63 29.80 -15.59
CA ALA A 84 -42.40 29.79 -16.37
C ALA A 84 -42.41 30.81 -17.53
N THR A 85 -41.26 31.44 -17.81
CA THR A 85 -41.11 32.44 -18.88
C THR A 85 -39.85 32.22 -19.74
N LYS A 86 -40.11 31.90 -21.01
CA LYS A 86 -39.31 32.20 -22.23
C LYS A 86 -37.78 31.97 -22.21
N LYS A 87 -37.42 30.75 -22.64
CA LYS A 87 -36.22 30.44 -23.45
C LYS A 87 -35.90 31.50 -24.51
N PRO A 88 -34.65 31.98 -24.60
CA PRO A 88 -34.01 32.40 -25.86
C PRO A 88 -33.40 31.20 -26.58
N ALA A 89 -33.36 31.22 -27.91
CA ALA A 89 -32.73 30.17 -28.72
C ALA A 89 -31.71 30.80 -29.69
N ALA A 90 -30.47 30.32 -29.67
CA ALA A 90 -29.46 30.66 -30.68
C ALA A 90 -28.46 29.51 -30.83
N THR A 91 -28.41 28.88 -32.01
CA THR A 91 -27.43 27.86 -32.39
C THR A 91 -26.38 28.45 -33.33
N PRO A 92 -25.08 28.31 -33.02
CA PRO A 92 -24.03 28.37 -34.04
C PRO A 92 -23.89 27.01 -34.74
N LYS A 93 -23.96 27.02 -36.08
CA LYS A 93 -23.83 25.83 -36.93
C LYS A 93 -22.36 25.64 -37.32
N ALA A 94 -21.71 24.61 -36.81
CA ALA A 94 -20.33 24.28 -37.20
C ALA A 94 -20.28 23.74 -38.64
N THR A 95 -19.37 24.27 -39.45
CA THR A 95 -19.25 23.99 -40.90
C THR A 95 -18.30 22.82 -41.21
N ALA A 96 -18.35 22.35 -42.46
CA ALA A 96 -17.66 21.14 -42.90
C ALA A 96 -16.11 21.27 -42.92
N LYS A 97 -15.44 20.14 -42.66
CA LYS A 97 -13.98 20.00 -42.72
C LYS A 97 -13.55 19.43 -44.08
N PRO A 98 -12.81 20.17 -44.93
CA PRO A 98 -12.23 19.60 -46.14
C PRO A 98 -11.06 18.66 -45.82
N ALA A 99 -10.82 17.69 -46.70
CA ALA A 99 -9.67 16.80 -46.63
C ALA A 99 -8.45 17.39 -47.34
N VAL A 100 -7.24 17.03 -46.90
CA VAL A 100 -5.98 17.34 -47.60
C VAL A 100 -5.21 16.03 -47.83
N LYS A 101 -4.69 15.88 -49.05
CA LYS A 101 -4.00 14.68 -49.57
C LYS A 101 -2.49 14.93 -49.65
N ALA A 102 -1.70 13.86 -49.61
CA ALA A 102 -0.23 13.96 -49.55
C ALA A 102 0.45 14.26 -50.92
N THR A 103 1.54 15.02 -50.85
CA THR A 103 2.66 15.13 -51.82
C THR A 103 3.89 15.57 -51.00
N ALA A 104 5.05 14.91 -51.01
CA ALA A 104 6.01 14.59 -52.09
C ALA A 104 7.15 15.63 -52.21
N LYS A 105 8.40 15.16 -52.38
CA LYS A 105 9.66 15.94 -52.28
C LYS A 105 10.48 15.84 -53.59
N PRO A 106 11.04 16.97 -54.05
CA PRO A 106 12.46 17.07 -54.46
C PRO A 106 13.15 18.25 -53.72
N ALA A 107 14.44 18.33 -53.38
CA ALA A 107 15.71 17.74 -53.86
C ALA A 107 16.31 18.38 -55.14
N VAL A 108 17.50 19.01 -55.02
CA VAL A 108 18.59 19.08 -56.05
C VAL A 108 19.88 19.77 -55.50
N LYS A 109 21.01 19.52 -56.20
CA LYS A 109 22.44 19.91 -56.09
C LYS A 109 22.81 21.30 -55.50
N ALA A 110 24.02 21.62 -54.98
CA ALA A 110 25.39 21.03 -54.95
C ALA A 110 26.45 21.53 -56.00
N THR A 111 27.61 22.01 -55.49
CA THR A 111 28.89 22.37 -56.16
C THR A 111 30.05 22.09 -55.17
N ALA A 112 31.03 21.21 -55.45
CA ALA A 112 32.31 21.40 -56.16
C ALA A 112 33.35 22.26 -55.38
N LYS A 113 34.41 21.71 -54.73
CA LYS A 113 35.72 21.15 -55.22
C LYS A 113 36.78 22.28 -55.42
N PRO A 114 38.12 22.17 -55.13
CA PRO A 114 39.00 21.10 -54.60
C PRO A 114 39.51 21.42 -53.15
N ALA A 115 40.71 21.14 -52.57
CA ALA A 115 41.99 20.56 -53.05
C ALA A 115 42.90 19.86 -52.00
N VAL A 116 43.74 18.96 -52.54
CA VAL A 116 44.97 18.24 -52.10
C VAL A 116 46.03 18.99 -51.26
N LYS A 117 46.59 18.35 -50.20
CA LYS A 117 47.98 17.77 -50.14
C LYS A 117 48.21 16.91 -48.87
N ALA A 118 49.19 16.00 -48.86
CA ALA A 118 49.49 15.08 -47.75
C ALA A 118 50.98 14.67 -47.64
N THR A 119 51.40 14.31 -46.41
CA THR A 119 52.67 13.66 -46.01
C THR A 119 52.42 12.93 -44.67
N ALA A 120 52.40 11.59 -44.61
CA ALA A 120 53.54 10.70 -44.28
C ALA A 120 54.09 10.91 -42.83
N LYS A 121 53.83 10.04 -41.83
CA LYS A 121 54.31 8.63 -41.57
C LYS A 121 55.75 8.61 -40.99
N PRO A 122 56.14 7.78 -39.97
CA PRO A 122 55.55 6.53 -39.39
C PRO A 122 54.97 6.73 -37.96
N ALA A 123 54.72 5.75 -37.05
CA ALA A 123 54.94 4.29 -36.95
C ALA A 123 53.89 3.60 -36.01
N ALA A 124 53.95 2.30 -35.68
CA ALA A 124 53.74 1.13 -36.54
C ALA A 124 53.44 -0.20 -35.75
N THR A 125 52.34 -0.90 -36.08
CA THR A 125 52.09 -2.38 -35.92
C THR A 125 52.01 -3.03 -34.52
N PRO A 126 51.47 -4.27 -34.36
CA PRO A 126 50.47 -5.03 -35.16
C PRO A 126 49.22 -5.46 -34.33
N LYS A 127 47.98 -5.31 -34.82
CA LYS A 127 47.20 -6.25 -35.69
C LYS A 127 46.93 -7.66 -35.12
N ALA A 128 45.65 -7.92 -34.78
CA ALA A 128 45.06 -9.26 -34.75
C ALA A 128 43.73 -9.30 -35.56
N THR A 129 43.79 -10.05 -36.66
CA THR A 129 42.72 -10.66 -37.50
C THR A 129 41.22 -10.41 -37.22
N ALA A 130 40.48 -10.04 -38.29
CA ALA A 130 39.02 -10.12 -38.38
C ALA A 130 38.58 -11.10 -39.49
N LYS A 131 37.49 -11.86 -39.26
CA LYS A 131 36.76 -12.71 -40.22
C LYS A 131 35.46 -13.23 -39.58
N PRO A 132 34.39 -13.50 -40.35
CA PRO A 132 33.67 -12.60 -41.23
C PRO A 132 32.30 -12.22 -40.62
N VAL A 133 31.66 -11.14 -41.10
CA VAL A 133 30.30 -10.78 -40.67
C VAL A 133 29.29 -11.77 -41.25
N VAL A 134 28.72 -12.63 -40.41
CA VAL A 134 27.59 -13.49 -40.79
C VAL A 134 26.36 -12.60 -41.00
N LYS A 135 25.76 -12.71 -42.19
CA LYS A 135 24.54 -11.98 -42.59
C LYS A 135 23.39 -12.34 -41.64
N ALA A 136 23.07 -11.44 -40.71
CA ALA A 136 21.98 -11.63 -39.76
C ALA A 136 20.66 -11.82 -40.50
N THR A 137 20.15 -13.05 -40.52
CA THR A 137 18.82 -13.38 -41.02
C THR A 137 17.80 -12.72 -40.11
N ALA A 138 17.11 -11.69 -40.60
CA ALA A 138 16.06 -11.02 -39.86
C ALA A 138 14.98 -12.03 -39.45
N LYS A 139 14.90 -12.33 -38.15
CA LYS A 139 13.82 -13.13 -37.59
C LYS A 139 12.49 -12.47 -37.97
N PRO A 140 11.50 -13.21 -38.51
CA PRO A 140 10.22 -12.62 -38.88
C PRO A 140 9.62 -11.84 -37.72
N ALA A 141 9.24 -10.59 -37.97
CA ALA A 141 8.55 -9.78 -36.97
C ALA A 141 7.16 -10.37 -36.76
N VAL A 142 7.02 -11.21 -35.72
CA VAL A 142 5.73 -11.74 -35.29
C VAL A 142 4.83 -10.54 -35.01
N LYS A 143 3.76 -10.40 -35.79
CA LYS A 143 2.81 -9.30 -35.65
C LYS A 143 2.24 -9.35 -34.24
N ASN A 144 2.49 -8.31 -33.44
CA ASN A 144 1.98 -8.24 -32.08
C ASN A 144 0.45 -8.32 -32.10
N VAL A 145 -0.10 -9.33 -31.42
CA VAL A 145 -1.55 -9.57 -31.29
C VAL A 145 -2.13 -8.97 -30.00
N TYR A 146 -1.26 -8.45 -29.13
CA TYR A 146 -1.62 -7.84 -27.85
C TYR A 146 -1.56 -6.32 -27.97
N ASN A 147 -2.55 -5.63 -27.43
CA ASN A 147 -2.48 -4.19 -27.22
C ASN A 147 -1.46 -3.90 -26.09
N ASP A 148 -0.70 -2.82 -26.24
CA ASP A 148 0.18 -2.33 -25.19
C ASP A 148 -0.64 -1.61 -24.11
N GLY A 149 -0.35 -1.86 -22.82
CA GLY A 149 -1.13 -1.31 -21.71
C GLY A 149 -0.90 -2.00 -20.37
N VAL A 150 -1.62 -1.56 -19.33
CA VAL A 150 -1.59 -2.15 -17.98
C VAL A 150 -2.83 -3.01 -17.78
N TYR A 151 -2.61 -4.28 -17.42
CA TYR A 151 -3.64 -5.30 -17.28
C TYR A 151 -3.57 -5.96 -15.91
N VAL A 152 -4.62 -5.77 -15.10
CA VAL A 152 -4.81 -6.50 -13.84
C VAL A 152 -5.65 -7.74 -14.11
N ALA A 153 -5.22 -8.89 -13.58
CA ALA A 153 -5.96 -10.14 -13.60
C ALA A 153 -5.66 -10.99 -12.36
N TYR A 154 -6.57 -11.93 -12.07
CA TYR A 154 -6.52 -12.79 -10.90
C TYR A 154 -6.56 -14.28 -11.30
N GLY A 155 -5.91 -15.12 -10.50
CA GLY A 155 -5.97 -16.58 -10.57
C GLY A 155 -7.26 -17.13 -9.98
N ASP A 156 -7.33 -18.45 -9.84
CA ASP A 156 -8.49 -19.10 -9.22
C ASP A 156 -8.55 -18.81 -7.71
N ALA A 157 -9.76 -18.57 -7.23
CA ALA A 157 -10.04 -18.16 -5.88
C ALA A 157 -10.05 -19.32 -4.88
N TYR A 158 -9.84 -18.99 -3.61
CA TYR A 158 -9.94 -19.91 -2.47
C TYR A 158 -10.29 -19.15 -1.18
N SER A 159 -10.56 -19.86 -0.09
CA SER A 159 -11.10 -19.28 1.17
C SER A 159 -10.20 -18.29 1.92
N LYS A 160 -9.02 -17.94 1.37
CA LYS A 160 -8.11 -16.92 1.92
C LYS A 160 -7.83 -15.75 0.97
N GLY A 161 -8.41 -15.74 -0.23
CA GLY A 161 -8.17 -14.73 -1.26
C GLY A 161 -7.92 -15.36 -2.64
N THR A 162 -7.19 -14.64 -3.49
CA THR A 162 -6.69 -15.13 -4.78
C THR A 162 -5.26 -14.64 -5.01
N GLU A 163 -4.51 -15.34 -5.86
CA GLU A 163 -3.29 -14.78 -6.43
C GLU A 163 -3.64 -13.83 -7.59
N GLY A 164 -2.82 -12.80 -7.82
CA GLY A 164 -3.06 -11.83 -8.88
C GLY A 164 -1.78 -11.30 -9.50
N ALA A 165 -1.93 -10.63 -10.64
CA ALA A 165 -0.84 -9.92 -11.30
C ALA A 165 -1.37 -8.62 -11.94
N LYS A 166 -0.64 -7.53 -11.75
CA LYS A 166 -0.75 -6.30 -12.53
C LYS A 166 0.43 -6.30 -13.49
N VAL A 167 0.14 -6.45 -14.78
CA VAL A 167 1.13 -6.69 -15.84
C VAL A 167 1.11 -5.52 -16.82
N THR A 168 2.24 -4.86 -17.00
CA THR A 168 2.43 -3.90 -18.09
C THR A 168 2.92 -4.66 -19.32
N ILE A 169 2.09 -4.73 -20.36
CA ILE A 169 2.43 -5.40 -21.62
C ILE A 169 2.90 -4.34 -22.64
N LYS A 170 4.04 -4.59 -23.28
CA LYS A 170 4.61 -3.74 -24.33
C LYS A 170 5.24 -4.58 -25.45
N ASN A 171 4.87 -4.33 -26.71
CA ASN A 171 5.28 -5.12 -27.87
C ASN A 171 5.12 -6.65 -27.68
N GLY A 172 4.02 -7.07 -27.03
CA GLY A 172 3.71 -8.47 -26.78
C GLY A 172 4.56 -9.15 -25.69
N LYS A 173 5.22 -8.37 -24.84
CA LYS A 173 6.05 -8.84 -23.72
C LYS A 173 5.68 -8.19 -22.40
N ILE A 174 6.00 -8.86 -21.29
CA ILE A 174 5.96 -8.29 -19.93
C ILE A 174 7.07 -7.24 -19.83
N ALA A 175 6.69 -5.98 -19.71
CA ALA A 175 7.58 -4.83 -19.54
C ALA A 175 7.72 -4.40 -18.07
N ASP A 176 6.70 -4.66 -17.25
CA ASP A 176 6.74 -4.59 -15.79
C ASP A 176 5.69 -5.54 -15.20
N ILE A 177 5.90 -5.98 -13.95
CA ILE A 177 4.98 -6.86 -13.22
C ILE A 177 5.01 -6.63 -11.70
N GLU A 178 3.82 -6.49 -11.14
CA GLU A 178 3.53 -6.50 -9.71
C GLU A 178 2.70 -7.76 -9.39
N LEU A 179 3.20 -8.59 -8.48
CA LEU A 179 2.60 -9.87 -8.10
C LEU A 179 1.82 -9.71 -6.79
N MET A 180 0.58 -10.18 -6.78
CA MET A 180 -0.36 -9.97 -5.67
C MET A 180 -0.77 -11.30 -5.03
N ARG A 181 -1.03 -11.28 -3.73
CA ARG A 181 -1.71 -12.37 -3.01
C ARG A 181 -2.69 -11.74 -2.03
N THR A 182 -3.96 -11.80 -2.37
CA THR A 182 -4.98 -11.02 -1.65
C THR A 182 -5.38 -11.66 -0.32
N SER A 183 -5.98 -10.84 0.53
CA SER A 183 -6.85 -11.25 1.63
C SER A 183 -8.20 -11.75 1.11
N PRO A 184 -9.10 -12.26 1.98
CA PRO A 184 -10.47 -12.58 1.60
C PRO A 184 -11.27 -11.36 1.09
N LYS A 185 -10.90 -10.13 1.48
CA LYS A 185 -11.45 -8.86 0.92
C LYS A 185 -10.99 -8.55 -0.52
N ILE A 186 -10.14 -9.38 -1.12
CA ILE A 186 -9.53 -9.16 -2.45
C ILE A 186 -8.71 -7.85 -2.49
N ILE A 187 -8.08 -7.52 -1.36
CA ILE A 187 -7.06 -6.48 -1.22
C ILE A 187 -5.72 -7.19 -1.06
N ASP A 188 -4.71 -6.76 -1.80
CA ASP A 188 -3.36 -7.34 -1.76
C ASP A 188 -2.71 -7.22 -0.37
N ARG A 189 -1.90 -8.21 0.02
CA ARG A 189 -1.32 -8.30 1.37
C ARG A 189 0.17 -8.00 1.35
N ASN A 190 0.64 -7.33 2.40
CA ASN A 190 2.07 -7.23 2.69
C ASN A 190 2.69 -8.63 2.69
N ALA A 191 3.90 -8.75 2.12
CA ALA A 191 4.54 -10.04 1.92
C ALA A 191 4.70 -10.85 3.23
N SER A 192 5.01 -10.19 4.36
CA SER A 192 5.23 -10.82 5.67
C SER A 192 4.03 -11.61 6.21
N GLU A 193 2.80 -11.19 5.91
CA GLU A 193 1.59 -11.88 6.39
C GLU A 193 1.29 -13.19 5.64
N ASN A 194 2.00 -13.45 4.54
CA ASN A 194 1.85 -14.67 3.75
C ASN A 194 2.63 -15.83 4.41
N TYR A 195 2.40 -17.06 3.93
CA TYR A 195 3.18 -18.20 4.40
C TYR A 195 4.61 -18.14 3.86
N SER A 196 5.59 -18.56 4.66
CA SER A 196 7.00 -18.17 4.46
C SER A 196 7.63 -18.61 3.15
N GLY A 197 7.16 -19.72 2.56
CA GLY A 197 7.58 -20.15 1.22
C GLY A 197 7.32 -19.11 0.12
N VAL A 198 6.32 -18.23 0.28
CA VAL A 198 6.00 -17.16 -0.69
C VAL A 198 7.01 -16.00 -0.64
N TRP A 199 7.66 -15.76 0.50
CA TRP A 199 8.48 -14.55 0.73
C TRP A 199 9.60 -14.40 -0.32
N GLN A 200 10.33 -15.48 -0.61
CA GLN A 200 11.35 -15.50 -1.65
C GLN A 200 10.77 -15.71 -3.06
N ALA A 201 9.53 -16.23 -3.16
CA ALA A 201 8.89 -16.51 -4.44
C ALA A 201 8.51 -15.23 -5.20
N TYR A 202 8.21 -14.12 -4.52
CA TYR A 202 7.91 -12.83 -5.17
C TYR A 202 9.04 -12.37 -6.10
N GLY A 203 10.25 -12.16 -5.57
CA GLY A 203 11.40 -11.73 -6.35
C GLY A 203 11.83 -12.74 -7.42
N LEU A 204 11.82 -14.04 -7.08
CA LEU A 204 12.15 -15.11 -8.04
C LEU A 204 11.17 -15.17 -9.21
N MET A 205 9.85 -15.10 -8.97
CA MET A 205 8.85 -15.16 -10.03
C MET A 205 8.83 -13.86 -10.85
N LYS A 206 8.98 -12.69 -10.22
CA LYS A 206 9.15 -11.41 -10.93
C LYS A 206 10.35 -11.48 -11.89
N SER A 207 11.51 -11.89 -11.40
CA SER A 207 12.73 -12.06 -12.23
C SER A 207 12.54 -13.03 -13.40
N ARG A 208 11.91 -14.19 -13.18
CA ARG A 208 11.65 -15.19 -14.23
C ARG A 208 10.64 -14.72 -15.29
N LEU A 209 9.64 -13.91 -14.91
CA LEU A 209 8.54 -13.46 -15.77
C LEU A 209 8.87 -12.18 -16.56
N MET A 210 9.74 -11.31 -16.06
CA MET A 210 10.10 -10.06 -16.74
C MET A 210 10.70 -10.30 -18.15
N GLY A 211 10.25 -9.52 -19.14
CA GLY A 211 10.69 -9.61 -20.53
C GLY A 211 10.13 -10.79 -21.35
N GLN A 212 9.35 -11.68 -20.74
CA GLN A 212 8.77 -12.85 -21.40
C GLN A 212 7.57 -12.51 -22.30
N THR A 213 7.30 -13.35 -23.30
CA THR A 213 5.98 -13.42 -23.98
C THR A 213 5.05 -14.40 -23.24
N ARG A 214 3.76 -14.42 -23.57
CA ARG A 214 2.76 -15.35 -22.98
C ARG A 214 3.26 -16.81 -22.98
N GLU A 215 3.76 -17.27 -24.12
CA GLU A 215 4.15 -18.66 -24.38
C GLU A 215 5.43 -19.07 -23.65
N SER A 216 6.25 -18.10 -23.24
CA SER A 216 7.44 -18.31 -22.41
C SER A 216 7.12 -18.16 -20.92
N ALA A 217 6.25 -17.22 -20.53
CA ALA A 217 5.76 -17.07 -19.17
C ALA A 217 5.02 -18.34 -18.69
N ALA A 218 4.23 -18.97 -19.56
CA ALA A 218 3.60 -20.26 -19.30
C ALA A 218 4.61 -21.39 -18.97
N LYS A 219 5.85 -21.29 -19.46
CA LYS A 219 6.93 -22.27 -19.26
C LYS A 219 7.87 -21.95 -18.09
N VAL A 220 7.70 -20.82 -17.42
CA VAL A 220 8.49 -20.47 -16.22
C VAL A 220 8.25 -21.52 -15.12
N ASP A 221 9.32 -22.06 -14.55
CA ASP A 221 9.23 -22.98 -13.43
C ASP A 221 8.65 -22.31 -12.18
N ALA A 222 7.89 -23.08 -11.41
CA ALA A 222 7.39 -22.65 -10.10
C ALA A 222 8.55 -22.51 -9.08
N VAL A 223 8.28 -21.85 -7.96
CA VAL A 223 9.19 -21.80 -6.82
C VAL A 223 8.80 -22.90 -5.83
N SER A 224 9.78 -23.74 -5.45
CA SER A 224 9.58 -24.81 -4.46
C SER A 224 9.14 -24.22 -3.11
N GLY A 225 8.25 -24.90 -2.39
CA GLY A 225 7.57 -24.36 -1.22
C GLY A 225 6.48 -23.32 -1.53
N ALA A 226 6.38 -22.81 -2.76
CA ALA A 226 5.36 -21.85 -3.19
C ALA A 226 4.63 -22.27 -4.48
N THR A 227 4.56 -23.57 -4.78
CA THR A 227 4.07 -24.10 -6.07
C THR A 227 2.68 -23.60 -6.44
N ARG A 228 1.70 -23.69 -5.52
CA ARG A 228 0.31 -23.24 -5.73
C ARG A 228 0.25 -21.74 -6.10
N THR A 229 0.93 -20.91 -5.32
CA THR A 229 1.00 -19.45 -5.52
C THR A 229 1.74 -19.08 -6.82
N SER A 230 2.84 -19.77 -7.13
CA SER A 230 3.58 -19.60 -8.38
C SER A 230 2.72 -19.91 -9.61
N THR A 231 1.92 -20.98 -9.56
CA THR A 231 0.96 -21.34 -10.61
C THR A 231 -0.18 -20.33 -10.70
N GLY A 232 -0.72 -19.85 -9.57
CA GLY A 232 -1.73 -18.79 -9.53
C GLY A 232 -1.26 -17.48 -10.17
N TRP A 233 -0.01 -17.07 -9.95
CA TRP A 233 0.60 -15.93 -10.64
C TRP A 233 0.80 -16.17 -12.13
N LYS A 234 1.26 -17.36 -12.55
CA LYS A 234 1.35 -17.71 -13.98
C LYS A 234 -0.01 -17.65 -14.68
N LEU A 235 -1.06 -18.16 -14.04
CA LEU A 235 -2.45 -18.07 -14.53
C LEU A 235 -2.93 -16.61 -14.59
N SER A 236 -2.61 -15.79 -13.59
CA SER A 236 -2.92 -14.36 -13.58
C SER A 236 -2.25 -13.63 -14.75
N VAL A 237 -0.98 -13.92 -15.02
CA VAL A 237 -0.22 -13.38 -16.16
C VAL A 237 -0.81 -13.82 -17.50
N ASP A 238 -1.20 -15.08 -17.62
CA ASP A 238 -1.80 -15.64 -18.83
C ASP A 238 -3.16 -14.97 -19.14
N ARG A 239 -4.02 -14.87 -18.11
CA ARG A 239 -5.28 -14.10 -18.15
C ARG A 239 -5.05 -12.63 -18.49
N ALA A 240 -3.97 -12.00 -18.00
CA ALA A 240 -3.60 -10.63 -18.35
C ALA A 240 -3.23 -10.47 -19.84
N PHE A 241 -2.51 -11.43 -20.44
CA PHE A 241 -2.29 -11.45 -21.89
C PHE A 241 -3.59 -11.61 -22.68
N GLU A 242 -4.55 -12.39 -22.19
CA GLU A 242 -5.89 -12.50 -22.80
C GLU A 242 -6.71 -11.21 -22.67
N ARG A 243 -6.60 -10.49 -21.54
CA ARG A 243 -7.12 -9.11 -21.41
C ARG A 243 -6.44 -8.15 -22.39
N ALA A 244 -5.18 -8.39 -22.77
CA ALA A 244 -4.45 -7.59 -23.76
C ALA A 244 -4.75 -7.91 -25.23
N LEU A 245 -5.22 -9.12 -25.58
CA LEU A 245 -5.50 -9.51 -26.99
C LEU A 245 -6.35 -8.46 -27.74
N ALA A 246 -5.88 -8.05 -28.93
CA ALA A 246 -6.55 -7.07 -29.78
C ALA A 246 -7.83 -7.61 -30.47
N VAL A 247 -7.90 -8.92 -30.66
CA VAL A 247 -9.11 -9.66 -31.06
C VAL A 247 -9.36 -10.72 -29.99
N LYS A 248 -10.54 -10.71 -29.37
CA LYS A 248 -10.88 -11.67 -28.30
C LYS A 248 -11.24 -13.05 -28.89
N PRO A 249 -11.02 -14.15 -28.14
CA PRO A 249 -11.42 -15.49 -28.59
C PRO A 249 -12.92 -15.56 -28.92
N ALA A 250 -13.26 -16.26 -30.00
CA ALA A 250 -14.60 -16.21 -30.58
C ALA A 250 -15.60 -17.03 -29.75
N GLY A 251 -16.53 -16.33 -29.09
CA GLY A 251 -17.55 -16.96 -28.26
C GLY A 251 -17.10 -17.33 -26.85
N GLU A 252 -15.98 -16.78 -26.38
CA GLU A 252 -15.55 -16.84 -24.98
C GLU A 252 -15.82 -15.47 -24.30
N LYS A 253 -16.45 -15.50 -23.13
CA LYS A 253 -16.80 -14.32 -22.31
C LYS A 253 -15.96 -14.27 -21.03
N TYR A 254 -15.71 -15.44 -20.42
CA TYR A 254 -15.09 -15.58 -19.11
C TYR A 254 -13.84 -16.45 -19.15
N PHE A 255 -12.91 -16.20 -18.24
CA PHE A 255 -11.90 -17.19 -17.87
C PHE A 255 -12.58 -18.34 -17.15
N ALA A 256 -12.42 -19.56 -17.64
CA ALA A 256 -12.85 -20.74 -16.90
C ALA A 256 -12.12 -20.84 -15.55
N GLY A 257 -12.84 -21.23 -14.49
CA GLY A 257 -12.32 -21.30 -13.12
C GLY A 257 -13.33 -20.85 -12.06
N GLU A 258 -12.92 -20.87 -10.79
CA GLU A 258 -13.67 -20.28 -9.68
C GLU A 258 -13.12 -18.88 -9.37
N HIS A 259 -13.98 -17.87 -9.43
CA HIS A 259 -13.63 -16.46 -9.21
C HIS A 259 -14.37 -15.95 -7.99
N MET A 260 -13.66 -15.28 -7.07
CA MET A 260 -14.30 -14.62 -5.94
C MET A 260 -14.57 -13.15 -6.22
N GLY A 261 -15.59 -12.61 -5.58
CA GLY A 261 -15.90 -11.20 -5.49
C GLY A 261 -16.39 -10.85 -4.08
N VAL A 262 -16.27 -9.59 -3.70
CA VAL A 262 -16.62 -9.07 -2.36
C VAL A 262 -17.36 -7.75 -2.52
N ASP A 263 -18.39 -7.54 -1.70
CA ASP A 263 -19.11 -6.28 -1.70
C ASP A 263 -18.32 -5.16 -0.98
N PRO A 264 -18.47 -3.88 -1.36
CA PRO A 264 -17.69 -2.79 -0.76
C PRO A 264 -17.86 -2.58 0.75
N GLU A 265 -18.97 -3.03 1.34
CA GLU A 265 -19.22 -2.94 2.79
C GLU A 265 -18.60 -4.13 3.55
N GLY A 266 -18.14 -5.16 2.83
CA GLY A 266 -17.44 -6.32 3.37
C GLY A 266 -18.34 -7.26 4.17
N LYS A 267 -19.60 -7.42 3.76
CA LYS A 267 -20.61 -8.26 4.42
C LYS A 267 -20.67 -9.68 3.83
N TYR A 268 -20.45 -9.82 2.52
CA TYR A 268 -20.47 -11.10 1.80
C TYR A 268 -19.30 -11.24 0.82
N ALA A 269 -18.71 -12.44 0.80
CA ALA A 269 -17.91 -12.94 -0.30
C ALA A 269 -18.75 -13.90 -1.15
N VAL A 270 -18.60 -13.82 -2.47
CA VAL A 270 -19.27 -14.73 -3.43
C VAL A 270 -18.23 -15.40 -4.30
N PHE A 271 -18.29 -16.73 -4.39
CA PHE A 271 -17.46 -17.54 -5.27
C PHE A 271 -18.32 -18.02 -6.43
N ALA A 272 -17.99 -17.58 -7.63
CA ALA A 272 -18.72 -17.87 -8.86
C ALA A 272 -17.82 -18.70 -9.79
N THR A 273 -18.24 -19.92 -10.10
CA THR A 273 -17.55 -20.79 -11.05
C THR A 273 -18.09 -20.55 -12.45
N TYR A 274 -17.20 -20.32 -13.41
CA TYR A 274 -17.54 -20.10 -14.82
C TYR A 274 -16.92 -21.17 -15.71
N ASP A 275 -17.66 -21.58 -16.75
CA ASP A 275 -17.06 -22.07 -17.99
C ASP A 275 -16.75 -20.86 -18.91
N ALA A 276 -16.13 -21.09 -20.07
CA ALA A 276 -15.72 -20.00 -20.96
C ALA A 276 -16.90 -19.10 -21.44
N LYS A 277 -18.16 -19.53 -21.27
CA LYS A 277 -19.36 -18.91 -21.85
C LYS A 277 -20.39 -18.47 -20.79
N LYS A 278 -20.51 -19.20 -19.68
CA LYS A 278 -21.57 -19.01 -18.67
C LYS A 278 -21.11 -19.32 -17.25
N LEU A 279 -21.89 -18.80 -16.30
CA LEU A 279 -21.89 -19.20 -14.91
C LEU A 279 -22.34 -20.67 -14.77
N THR A 280 -21.70 -21.43 -13.88
CA THR A 280 -22.00 -22.85 -13.64
C THR A 280 -22.24 -23.20 -12.17
N ALA A 281 -21.66 -22.44 -11.22
CA ALA A 281 -21.95 -22.58 -9.79
C ALA A 281 -21.78 -21.24 -9.05
N VAL A 282 -22.46 -21.08 -7.91
CA VAL A 282 -22.33 -19.94 -6.99
C VAL A 282 -22.33 -20.45 -5.55
N LYS A 283 -21.40 -19.95 -4.73
CA LYS A 283 -21.38 -20.08 -3.27
C LYS A 283 -21.40 -18.68 -2.66
N VAL A 284 -22.09 -18.49 -1.54
CA VAL A 284 -22.23 -17.20 -0.85
C VAL A 284 -21.80 -17.38 0.61
N PHE A 285 -20.86 -16.57 1.08
CA PHE A 285 -20.32 -16.64 2.43
C PHE A 285 -20.48 -15.29 3.14
N PRO A 286 -21.05 -15.24 4.36
CA PRO A 286 -20.93 -14.09 5.23
C PRO A 286 -19.46 -13.81 5.56
N MET A 287 -19.15 -12.55 5.83
CA MET A 287 -17.83 -12.11 6.27
C MET A 287 -17.86 -11.56 7.69
N THR A 288 -16.72 -11.66 8.38
CA THR A 288 -16.50 -11.05 9.70
C THR A 288 -16.23 -9.55 9.56
N ALA A 289 -16.36 -8.80 10.66
CA ALA A 289 -15.94 -7.39 10.70
C ALA A 289 -14.44 -7.18 10.41
N THR A 290 -13.59 -8.20 10.63
CA THR A 290 -12.17 -8.18 10.24
C THR A 290 -11.98 -8.31 8.72
N GLY A 291 -12.96 -8.84 7.99
CA GLY A 291 -12.89 -9.11 6.56
C GLY A 291 -12.46 -10.53 6.21
N ASP A 292 -12.65 -11.47 7.13
CA ASP A 292 -12.44 -12.91 6.90
C ASP A 292 -13.75 -13.58 6.47
N ILE A 293 -13.65 -14.64 5.66
CA ILE A 293 -14.78 -15.51 5.33
C ILE A 293 -15.17 -16.34 6.57
N VAL A 294 -16.46 -16.36 6.92
CA VAL A 294 -16.99 -17.26 7.95
C VAL A 294 -17.06 -18.69 7.38
N ASP A 295 -16.63 -19.68 8.17
CA ASP A 295 -16.76 -21.11 7.82
C ASP A 295 -18.23 -21.53 7.85
N GLU A 296 -18.68 -22.39 6.92
CA GLU A 296 -20.06 -22.88 6.83
C GLU A 296 -20.54 -23.53 8.14
N LYS A 297 -19.64 -24.17 8.90
CA LYS A 297 -19.93 -24.79 10.21
C LYS A 297 -20.09 -23.77 11.35
N ALA A 298 -19.72 -22.51 11.11
CA ALA A 298 -19.78 -21.40 12.04
C ALA A 298 -20.86 -20.36 11.66
N PHE A 299 -21.67 -20.63 10.62
CA PHE A 299 -22.82 -19.79 10.29
C PHE A 299 -23.83 -19.76 11.45
N THR A 300 -24.38 -18.59 11.75
CA THR A 300 -25.60 -18.49 12.57
C THR A 300 -26.82 -19.01 11.80
N PRO A 301 -27.93 -19.39 12.45
CA PRO A 301 -29.15 -19.82 11.77
C PRO A 301 -29.68 -18.80 10.76
N GLU A 302 -29.54 -17.51 11.07
CA GLU A 302 -29.95 -16.39 10.22
C GLU A 302 -29.05 -16.25 8.99
N GLN A 303 -27.74 -16.42 9.17
CA GLN A 303 -26.76 -16.44 8.07
C GLN A 303 -27.00 -17.63 7.13
N ALA A 304 -27.23 -18.83 7.68
CA ALA A 304 -27.52 -20.01 6.90
C ALA A 304 -28.83 -19.86 6.10
N ALA A 305 -29.88 -19.30 6.71
CA ALA A 305 -31.14 -19.02 6.04
C ALA A 305 -31.00 -17.98 4.90
N ALA A 306 -30.24 -16.90 5.14
CA ALA A 306 -29.93 -15.89 4.12
C ALA A 306 -29.15 -16.48 2.94
N VAL A 307 -28.08 -17.24 3.19
CA VAL A 307 -27.28 -17.91 2.16
C VAL A 307 -28.14 -18.87 1.34
N ALA A 308 -28.97 -19.69 1.99
CA ALA A 308 -29.86 -20.65 1.33
C ALA A 308 -30.92 -19.96 0.45
N ALA A 309 -31.43 -18.79 0.84
CA ALA A 309 -32.37 -18.01 0.03
C ALA A 309 -31.70 -17.30 -1.15
N ILE A 310 -30.47 -16.80 -0.96
CA ILE A 310 -29.78 -15.92 -1.92
C ILE A 310 -29.03 -16.70 -3.01
N ALA A 311 -28.28 -17.76 -2.64
CA ALA A 311 -27.38 -18.45 -3.56
C ALA A 311 -28.09 -19.05 -4.81
N PRO A 312 -29.28 -19.67 -4.72
CA PRO A 312 -30.00 -20.19 -5.89
C PRO A 312 -30.42 -19.09 -6.87
N VAL A 313 -30.78 -17.90 -6.36
CA VAL A 313 -31.18 -16.75 -7.18
C VAL A 313 -29.98 -16.20 -7.96
N LEU A 314 -28.83 -16.03 -7.28
CA LEU A 314 -27.60 -15.59 -7.92
C LEU A 314 -27.08 -16.62 -8.94
N LEU A 315 -27.24 -17.92 -8.70
CA LEU A 315 -26.92 -18.96 -9.69
C LEU A 315 -27.85 -18.90 -10.93
N ALA A 316 -29.16 -18.70 -10.72
CA ALA A 316 -30.15 -18.73 -11.80
C ALA A 316 -30.21 -17.44 -12.64
N LYS A 317 -29.84 -16.28 -12.07
CA LYS A 317 -30.00 -14.95 -12.70
C LYS A 317 -28.81 -14.00 -12.55
N GLY A 318 -27.75 -14.39 -11.84
CA GLY A 318 -26.66 -13.48 -11.49
C GLY A 318 -27.19 -12.25 -10.75
N THR A 319 -26.64 -11.09 -11.08
CA THR A 319 -27.01 -9.80 -10.49
C THR A 319 -28.37 -9.26 -10.97
N ALA A 320 -29.03 -9.94 -11.91
CA ALA A 320 -30.36 -9.59 -12.43
C ALA A 320 -31.49 -10.38 -11.75
N GLY A 321 -31.20 -11.11 -10.66
CA GLY A 321 -32.21 -11.78 -9.84
C GLY A 321 -33.02 -10.79 -8.98
N THR A 322 -34.29 -11.11 -8.75
CA THR A 322 -35.12 -10.42 -7.75
C THR A 322 -34.70 -10.85 -6.35
N ALA A 323 -34.55 -9.91 -5.42
CA ALA A 323 -34.22 -10.24 -4.04
C ALA A 323 -35.28 -11.15 -3.38
N PRO A 324 -34.88 -12.19 -2.61
CA PRO A 324 -35.80 -12.93 -1.76
C PRO A 324 -36.42 -12.01 -0.70
N ALA A 325 -37.72 -12.16 -0.46
CA ALA A 325 -38.46 -11.32 0.49
C ALA A 325 -37.89 -11.45 1.92
N GLY A 326 -37.63 -10.32 2.57
CA GLY A 326 -37.00 -10.25 3.89
C GLY A 326 -35.47 -10.35 3.90
N TYR A 327 -34.84 -10.52 2.72
CA TYR A 327 -33.38 -10.59 2.55
C TYR A 327 -32.85 -9.52 1.59
N GLU A 328 -33.57 -8.40 1.41
CA GLU A 328 -33.29 -7.41 0.36
C GLU A 328 -31.90 -6.74 0.52
N ALA A 329 -31.51 -6.42 1.76
CA ALA A 329 -30.20 -5.84 2.06
C ALA A 329 -29.06 -6.86 1.87
N ASP A 330 -29.27 -8.11 2.27
CA ASP A 330 -28.31 -9.21 2.15
C ASP A 330 -28.14 -9.62 0.69
N PHE A 331 -29.22 -9.70 -0.07
CA PHE A 331 -29.19 -9.90 -1.51
C PHE A 331 -28.49 -8.75 -2.24
N LYS A 332 -28.71 -7.47 -1.85
CA LYS A 332 -27.99 -6.33 -2.43
C LYS A 332 -26.47 -6.47 -2.23
N ALA A 333 -26.03 -6.84 -1.04
CA ALA A 333 -24.62 -7.06 -0.74
C ALA A 333 -24.05 -8.25 -1.53
N ALA A 334 -24.69 -9.42 -1.46
CA ALA A 334 -24.27 -10.60 -2.21
C ALA A 334 -24.31 -10.39 -3.74
N ALA A 335 -25.24 -9.59 -4.27
CA ALA A 335 -25.26 -9.20 -5.69
C ALA A 335 -24.12 -8.24 -6.05
N ASN A 336 -23.70 -7.35 -5.15
CA ASN A 336 -22.50 -6.52 -5.34
C ASN A 336 -21.22 -7.39 -5.39
N ALA A 337 -21.10 -8.38 -4.50
CA ALA A 337 -20.02 -9.37 -4.52
C ALA A 337 -20.06 -10.25 -5.78
N MET A 338 -21.25 -10.68 -6.21
CA MET A 338 -21.45 -11.46 -7.45
C MET A 338 -21.06 -10.67 -8.71
N TRP A 339 -21.43 -9.38 -8.79
CA TRP A 339 -21.03 -8.49 -9.88
C TRP A 339 -19.50 -8.41 -10.01
N ASP A 340 -18.84 -8.30 -8.86
CA ASP A 340 -17.40 -8.18 -8.74
C ASP A 340 -16.66 -9.50 -9.10
N ALA A 341 -17.22 -10.64 -8.70
CA ALA A 341 -16.78 -11.96 -9.14
C ALA A 341 -16.89 -12.11 -10.68
N GLU A 342 -17.96 -11.59 -11.28
CA GLU A 342 -18.09 -11.53 -12.74
C GLU A 342 -17.03 -10.62 -13.39
N GLN A 343 -16.71 -9.46 -12.79
CA GLN A 343 -15.67 -8.57 -13.32
C GLN A 343 -14.26 -9.19 -13.22
N ASN A 344 -13.99 -10.01 -12.20
CA ASN A 344 -12.78 -10.81 -12.12
C ASN A 344 -12.74 -11.89 -13.22
N ALA A 345 -13.88 -12.57 -13.46
CA ALA A 345 -13.99 -13.61 -14.49
C ALA A 345 -13.94 -13.10 -15.94
N LEU A 346 -14.35 -11.86 -16.24
CA LEU A 346 -14.46 -11.36 -17.61
C LEU A 346 -13.11 -11.25 -18.36
N ILE A 347 -13.05 -11.83 -19.56
CA ILE A 347 -11.91 -11.66 -20.50
C ILE A 347 -11.86 -10.21 -21.00
N ASN A 348 -13.01 -9.62 -21.29
CA ASN A 348 -13.14 -8.24 -21.75
C ASN A 348 -13.66 -7.33 -20.62
N ASN A 349 -12.88 -7.19 -19.54
CA ASN A 349 -13.18 -6.24 -18.47
C ASN A 349 -12.95 -4.80 -18.97
N THR A 350 -14.04 -4.07 -19.14
CA THR A 350 -14.07 -2.71 -19.71
C THR A 350 -13.96 -1.59 -18.68
N SER A 351 -13.54 -1.89 -17.43
CA SER A 351 -13.29 -0.86 -16.41
C SER A 351 -12.39 0.25 -16.97
N LYS A 352 -12.80 1.51 -16.76
CA LYS A 352 -12.02 2.69 -17.15
C LYS A 352 -10.79 2.91 -16.27
N TYR A 353 -10.74 2.25 -15.11
CA TYR A 353 -9.74 2.46 -14.06
C TYR A 353 -8.78 1.27 -13.99
N ILE A 354 -7.55 1.52 -13.52
CA ILE A 354 -6.56 0.50 -13.16
C ILE A 354 -6.73 0.20 -11.68
N ASP A 355 -6.88 -1.08 -11.34
CA ASP A 355 -7.07 -1.51 -9.95
C ASP A 355 -5.80 -1.26 -9.12
N GLY A 356 -5.95 -0.75 -7.90
CA GLY A 356 -4.84 -0.39 -7.02
C GLY A 356 -5.18 0.67 -5.97
N PHE A 357 -4.14 1.10 -5.25
CA PHE A 357 -4.18 2.17 -4.25
C PHE A 357 -3.98 3.55 -4.89
N TYR A 358 -4.80 4.53 -4.49
CA TYR A 358 -4.68 5.93 -4.91
C TYR A 358 -4.90 6.88 -3.73
N SER A 359 -4.25 8.03 -3.73
CA SER A 359 -4.46 9.08 -2.74
C SER A 359 -4.56 10.46 -3.39
N ALA A 360 -5.53 11.25 -2.95
CA ALA A 360 -5.75 12.62 -3.43
C ALA A 360 -6.35 13.53 -2.34
N TYR A 361 -6.23 14.83 -2.61
CA TYR A 361 -6.57 15.92 -1.71
C TYR A 361 -7.85 16.63 -2.16
N GLY A 362 -8.69 17.03 -1.21
CA GLY A 362 -9.86 17.89 -1.43
C GLY A 362 -9.48 19.36 -1.65
N THR A 363 -10.47 20.25 -1.70
CA THR A 363 -10.26 21.70 -1.77
C THR A 363 -9.74 22.22 -0.44
N ALA A 364 -8.61 22.93 -0.47
CA ALA A 364 -7.92 23.37 0.73
C ALA A 364 -8.41 24.71 1.28
N ARG A 365 -8.26 24.88 2.59
CA ARG A 365 -8.54 26.13 3.34
C ARG A 365 -7.42 26.41 4.33
N SER A 366 -7.37 27.62 4.90
CA SER A 366 -6.31 28.03 5.84
C SER A 366 -6.24 27.17 7.10
N VAL A 367 -7.35 26.55 7.49
CA VAL A 367 -7.43 25.56 8.58
C VAL A 367 -7.09 24.13 8.15
N GLY A 368 -6.46 23.96 6.98
CA GLY A 368 -6.05 22.68 6.41
C GLY A 368 -6.99 22.11 5.35
N VAL A 369 -6.92 20.80 5.12
CA VAL A 369 -7.61 20.12 4.02
C VAL A 369 -8.07 18.71 4.42
N GLU A 370 -8.90 18.10 3.59
CA GLU A 370 -9.27 16.69 3.64
C GLU A 370 -8.43 15.87 2.63
N ARG A 371 -8.12 14.63 2.98
CA ARG A 371 -7.50 13.64 2.07
C ARG A 371 -8.29 12.34 2.14
N ALA A 372 -8.31 11.60 1.03
CA ALA A 372 -8.76 10.22 0.99
C ALA A 372 -7.68 9.35 0.39
N ASP A 373 -7.36 8.25 1.07
CA ASP A 373 -6.67 7.10 0.48
C ASP A 373 -7.74 6.07 0.11
N ILE A 374 -7.67 5.50 -1.09
CA ILE A 374 -8.67 4.56 -1.61
C ILE A 374 -8.04 3.34 -2.26
N VAL A 375 -8.76 2.22 -2.23
CA VAL A 375 -8.51 1.07 -3.11
C VAL A 375 -9.64 0.99 -4.13
N ILE A 376 -9.28 1.05 -5.41
CA ILE A 376 -10.19 0.80 -6.53
C ILE A 376 -9.95 -0.63 -7.04
N ARG A 377 -11.03 -1.37 -7.28
CA ARG A 377 -10.98 -2.70 -7.89
C ARG A 377 -12.18 -2.92 -8.82
N ASN A 378 -11.94 -3.47 -10.01
CA ASN A 378 -12.91 -3.55 -11.10
C ASN A 378 -13.63 -2.22 -11.45
N GLY A 379 -13.03 -1.09 -11.07
CA GLY A 379 -13.63 0.24 -11.21
C GLY A 379 -14.70 0.62 -10.17
N LYS A 380 -14.86 -0.14 -9.08
CA LYS A 380 -15.55 0.30 -7.86
C LYS A 380 -14.55 0.64 -6.75
N LEU A 381 -14.99 1.49 -5.83
CA LEU A 381 -14.37 1.70 -4.52
C LEU A 381 -14.60 0.45 -3.66
N VAL A 382 -13.53 -0.13 -3.10
CA VAL A 382 -13.62 -1.32 -2.22
C VAL A 382 -12.94 -1.14 -0.86
N ASP A 383 -12.17 -0.06 -0.68
CA ASP A 383 -11.70 0.42 0.62
C ASP A 383 -11.47 1.93 0.56
N VAL A 384 -11.66 2.63 1.68
CA VAL A 384 -11.41 4.08 1.81
C VAL A 384 -11.03 4.45 3.24
N LYS A 385 -9.97 5.25 3.37
CA LYS A 385 -9.54 5.85 4.63
C LYS A 385 -9.51 7.37 4.49
N LEU A 386 -10.32 8.04 5.32
CA LEU A 386 -10.53 9.48 5.30
C LEU A 386 -9.69 10.18 6.37
N TYR A 387 -9.06 11.30 6.01
CA TYR A 387 -8.15 12.06 6.88
C TYR A 387 -8.54 13.53 6.95
N ARG A 388 -8.24 14.19 8.07
CA ARG A 388 -8.43 15.63 8.26
C ARG A 388 -7.10 16.25 8.67
N LEU A 389 -6.44 16.93 7.73
CA LEU A 389 -5.09 17.45 7.90
C LEU A 389 -5.08 18.88 8.47
N GLY A 390 -4.11 19.22 9.32
CA GLY A 390 -3.97 20.56 9.90
C GLY A 390 -3.59 21.64 8.88
N ALA A 391 -3.41 22.88 9.33
CA ALA A 391 -2.85 23.96 8.51
C ALA A 391 -1.41 23.64 8.04
N ASN A 392 -0.67 22.86 8.84
CA ASN A 392 0.63 22.27 8.52
C ASN A 392 0.55 20.98 7.66
N LEU A 393 -0.64 20.61 7.20
CA LEU A 393 -0.94 19.44 6.36
C LEU A 393 -0.51 18.08 6.93
N LEU A 394 -0.26 18.01 8.24
CA LEU A 394 -0.12 16.74 8.99
C LEU A 394 -1.50 16.23 9.42
N ASP A 395 -1.70 14.91 9.48
CA ASP A 395 -2.97 14.34 9.94
C ASP A 395 -3.25 14.68 11.41
N ARG A 396 -4.50 15.05 11.70
CA ARG A 396 -4.95 15.37 13.06
C ARG A 396 -5.50 14.15 13.80
N GLY A 397 -5.94 13.11 13.08
CA GLY A 397 -6.61 11.93 13.66
C GLY A 397 -7.65 12.31 14.72
N ASN A 398 -7.58 11.68 15.89
CA ASN A 398 -8.49 11.92 17.02
C ASN A 398 -8.39 13.33 17.64
N THR A 399 -7.42 14.17 17.25
CA THR A 399 -7.35 15.57 17.70
C THR A 399 -8.20 16.53 16.86
N ALA A 400 -8.73 16.07 15.72
CA ALA A 400 -9.62 16.85 14.87
C ALA A 400 -10.89 17.30 15.63
N TYR A 401 -11.63 18.24 15.06
CA TYR A 401 -12.90 18.67 15.65
C TYR A 401 -13.83 17.46 15.82
N ALA A 402 -14.44 17.29 17.00
CA ALA A 402 -15.10 16.05 17.39
C ALA A 402 -16.14 15.54 16.37
N LYS A 403 -16.94 16.44 15.78
CA LYS A 403 -17.92 16.07 14.75
C LYS A 403 -17.30 15.55 13.46
N VAL A 404 -16.08 15.97 13.11
CA VAL A 404 -15.32 15.42 11.98
C VAL A 404 -14.81 14.01 12.32
N VAL A 405 -14.39 13.76 13.55
CA VAL A 405 -14.02 12.40 14.00
C VAL A 405 -15.24 11.47 13.97
N GLU A 406 -16.38 11.92 14.53
CA GLU A 406 -17.66 11.19 14.48
C GLU A 406 -18.15 10.92 13.04
N ALA A 407 -17.93 11.86 12.11
CA ALA A 407 -18.40 11.77 10.73
C ALA A 407 -17.58 10.84 9.82
N ASN A 408 -16.37 10.45 10.22
CA ASN A 408 -15.46 9.66 9.39
C ASN A 408 -16.05 8.28 9.02
N ALA A 409 -16.58 7.56 10.01
CA ALA A 409 -17.21 6.25 9.83
C ALA A 409 -18.49 6.28 8.97
N PRO A 410 -19.51 7.13 9.22
CA PRO A 410 -20.70 7.17 8.37
C PRO A 410 -20.42 7.70 6.96
N MET A 411 -19.45 8.60 6.76
CA MET A 411 -19.04 9.01 5.42
C MET A 411 -18.35 7.87 4.67
N THR A 412 -17.45 7.13 5.34
CA THR A 412 -16.80 5.92 4.81
C THR A 412 -17.84 4.89 4.36
N ALA A 413 -18.82 4.57 5.21
CA ALA A 413 -19.91 3.66 4.86
C ALA A 413 -20.74 4.16 3.67
N LYS A 414 -21.06 5.47 3.60
CA LYS A 414 -21.82 6.05 2.48
C LYS A 414 -21.05 6.00 1.15
N LEU A 415 -19.74 6.20 1.16
CA LEU A 415 -18.88 6.08 -0.03
C LEU A 415 -18.77 4.63 -0.52
N LEU A 416 -18.58 3.68 0.41
CA LEU A 416 -18.51 2.24 0.08
C LEU A 416 -19.86 1.72 -0.44
N ALA A 417 -20.98 2.05 0.22
CA ALA A 417 -22.33 1.66 -0.23
C ALA A 417 -22.71 2.23 -1.62
N ASN A 418 -22.08 3.33 -2.04
CA ASN A 418 -22.16 3.92 -3.38
C ASN A 418 -21.14 3.30 -4.37
N GLY A 419 -20.08 2.65 -3.89
CA GLY A 419 -19.02 2.02 -4.68
C GLY A 419 -18.18 3.01 -5.50
N SER A 420 -18.23 4.30 -5.18
CA SER A 420 -17.66 5.42 -5.94
C SER A 420 -17.70 6.70 -5.09
N PHE A 421 -17.09 7.79 -5.58
CA PHE A 421 -17.50 9.14 -5.19
C PHE A 421 -18.97 9.40 -5.58
N ILE A 422 -19.63 10.29 -4.84
CA ILE A 422 -20.99 10.76 -5.08
C ILE A 422 -20.94 11.90 -6.10
N ALA A 423 -21.50 11.67 -7.29
CA ALA A 423 -21.58 12.69 -8.33
C ALA A 423 -22.75 13.66 -8.08
N ASN A 424 -22.56 14.96 -8.37
CA ASN A 424 -23.52 16.03 -8.08
C ASN A 424 -23.90 16.16 -6.58
N TYR A 425 -22.91 15.95 -5.70
CA TYR A 425 -23.00 16.00 -4.25
C TYR A 425 -23.86 17.16 -3.70
N ASP A 426 -24.93 16.86 -2.96
CA ASP A 426 -25.74 17.87 -2.24
C ASP A 426 -25.38 17.84 -0.75
N GLU A 427 -24.82 18.93 -0.23
CA GLU A 427 -24.43 19.09 1.18
C GLU A 427 -25.52 18.77 2.22
N LYS A 428 -26.81 18.84 1.85
CA LYS A 428 -27.95 18.56 2.74
C LYS A 428 -28.39 17.10 2.72
N VAL A 429 -28.02 16.35 1.69
CA VAL A 429 -28.38 14.93 1.50
C VAL A 429 -27.15 14.02 1.73
N ASP A 430 -25.96 14.52 1.37
CA ASP A 430 -24.69 13.81 1.35
C ASP A 430 -23.69 14.33 2.40
N GLY A 431 -23.98 15.45 3.06
CA GLY A 431 -23.23 15.94 4.21
C GLY A 431 -23.57 15.19 5.50
N ILE A 432 -22.54 14.79 6.26
CA ILE A 432 -22.75 14.37 7.64
C ILE A 432 -22.91 15.62 8.52
N SER A 433 -24.02 15.67 9.27
CA SER A 433 -24.37 16.84 10.10
C SER A 433 -23.27 17.18 11.12
N GLY A 434 -22.85 18.45 11.14
CA GLY A 434 -21.73 18.93 11.95
C GLY A 434 -20.34 18.74 11.31
N ALA A 435 -20.26 18.13 10.12
CA ALA A 435 -19.03 17.92 9.36
C ALA A 435 -19.24 18.08 7.83
N THR A 436 -20.20 18.91 7.40
CA THR A 436 -20.62 19.07 6.00
C THR A 436 -19.47 19.43 5.07
N GLU A 437 -18.65 20.44 5.41
CA GLU A 437 -17.45 20.79 4.62
C GLU A 437 -16.49 19.61 4.43
N SER A 438 -16.20 18.88 5.51
CA SER A 438 -15.30 17.71 5.45
C SER A 438 -15.91 16.56 4.67
N SER A 439 -17.23 16.39 4.73
CA SER A 439 -17.96 15.41 3.93
C SER A 439 -17.83 15.70 2.43
N HIS A 440 -17.95 16.97 2.03
CA HIS A 440 -17.69 17.41 0.66
C HIS A 440 -16.20 17.24 0.26
N GLY A 441 -15.28 17.69 1.11
CA GLY A 441 -13.83 17.60 0.88
C GLY A 441 -13.34 16.15 0.73
N TRP A 442 -13.88 15.22 1.52
CA TRP A 442 -13.63 13.78 1.38
C TRP A 442 -14.23 13.21 0.09
N ASN A 443 -15.46 13.57 -0.27
CA ASN A 443 -16.06 13.14 -1.53
C ASN A 443 -15.23 13.57 -2.76
N GLN A 444 -14.79 14.83 -2.77
CA GLN A 444 -13.92 15.37 -3.82
C GLN A 444 -12.51 14.74 -3.80
N SER A 445 -12.00 14.36 -2.63
CA SER A 445 -10.75 13.58 -2.52
C SER A 445 -10.88 12.22 -3.22
N VAL A 446 -12.00 11.52 -3.00
CA VAL A 446 -12.28 10.24 -3.69
C VAL A 446 -12.46 10.45 -5.19
N GLU A 447 -13.22 11.46 -5.62
CA GLU A 447 -13.40 11.81 -7.05
C GLU A 447 -12.05 12.03 -7.77
N ARG A 448 -11.17 12.86 -7.19
CA ARG A 448 -9.83 13.12 -7.71
C ARG A 448 -8.97 11.85 -7.74
N ALA A 449 -9.04 10.99 -6.73
CA ALA A 449 -8.32 9.72 -6.71
C ALA A 449 -8.85 8.72 -7.76
N PHE A 450 -10.14 8.73 -8.10
CA PHE A 450 -10.68 8.01 -9.26
C PHE A 450 -10.14 8.57 -10.59
N GLU A 451 -9.98 9.89 -10.73
CA GLU A 451 -9.37 10.47 -11.94
C GLU A 451 -7.89 10.06 -12.09
N LYS A 452 -7.12 9.96 -10.98
CA LYS A 452 -5.75 9.39 -10.98
C LYS A 452 -5.69 7.95 -11.49
N ALA A 453 -6.76 7.17 -11.29
CA ALA A 453 -6.81 5.75 -11.62
C ALA A 453 -7.15 5.46 -13.09
N LEU A 454 -7.43 6.45 -13.92
CA LEU A 454 -7.86 6.25 -15.31
C LEU A 454 -6.79 5.58 -16.19
N LYS A 455 -7.17 4.48 -16.87
CA LYS A 455 -6.34 3.78 -17.89
C LYS A 455 -5.89 4.69 -19.03
N VAL A 456 -6.71 5.69 -19.36
CA VAL A 456 -6.37 6.80 -20.25
C VAL A 456 -6.41 8.06 -19.40
N PRO A 457 -5.26 8.59 -18.95
CA PRO A 457 -5.23 9.75 -18.07
C PRO A 457 -6.02 10.93 -18.64
N ALA A 458 -6.68 11.66 -17.74
CA ALA A 458 -7.36 12.89 -18.10
C ALA A 458 -6.36 13.93 -18.62
N LYS A 459 -6.87 14.92 -19.36
CA LYS A 459 -6.02 16.05 -19.80
C LYS A 459 -5.62 16.93 -18.62
N GLY A 460 -4.44 17.52 -18.74
CA GLY A 460 -3.81 18.34 -17.71
C GLY A 460 -2.86 17.55 -16.81
N LYS A 461 -1.94 18.26 -16.18
CA LYS A 461 -1.05 17.80 -15.10
C LYS A 461 -1.70 17.98 -13.74
N TYR A 462 -2.47 19.04 -13.56
CA TYR A 462 -3.04 19.45 -12.28
C TYR A 462 -4.57 19.44 -12.30
N PHE A 463 -5.17 19.06 -11.19
CA PHE A 463 -6.57 19.34 -10.91
C PHE A 463 -6.80 20.85 -10.83
N ASP A 464 -7.97 21.32 -11.27
CA ASP A 464 -8.39 22.70 -11.05
C ASP A 464 -8.95 22.86 -9.62
N GLY A 465 -8.79 24.06 -9.05
CA GLY A 465 -9.27 24.44 -7.72
C GLY A 465 -8.19 24.95 -6.77
N LYS A 466 -8.50 25.03 -5.48
CA LYS A 466 -7.59 25.53 -4.44
C LYS A 466 -6.89 24.37 -3.71
N PHE A 467 -5.57 24.39 -3.68
CA PHE A 467 -4.71 23.41 -3.01
C PHE A 467 -3.86 24.09 -1.95
N ALA A 468 -3.47 23.34 -0.92
CA ALA A 468 -2.53 23.83 0.09
C ALA A 468 -1.16 23.18 -0.13
N GLY A 469 -0.11 23.92 0.22
CA GLY A 469 1.23 23.38 0.34
C GLY A 469 2.00 24.05 1.46
N VAL A 470 2.88 23.29 2.11
CA VAL A 470 3.64 23.67 3.31
C VAL A 470 5.04 23.12 3.14
N ASP A 471 6.05 23.92 3.50
CA ASP A 471 7.45 23.50 3.42
C ASP A 471 7.80 22.41 4.46
N ASN A 472 8.90 21.72 4.23
CA ASN A 472 9.45 20.66 5.08
C ASN A 472 9.86 21.11 6.50
N GLN A 473 9.89 22.41 6.79
CA GLN A 473 10.17 22.96 8.12
C GLN A 473 8.94 23.66 8.74
N SER A 474 7.78 23.65 8.05
CA SER A 474 6.56 24.39 8.44
C SER A 474 6.83 25.86 8.77
N LYS A 475 7.61 26.56 7.93
CA LYS A 475 7.85 28.02 8.02
C LYS A 475 6.70 28.82 7.39
N LEU A 476 6.06 28.32 6.33
CA LEU A 476 4.90 28.94 5.70
C LEU A 476 3.91 27.94 5.09
N LEU A 477 2.66 28.39 4.95
CA LEU A 477 1.58 27.77 4.21
C LEU A 477 1.29 28.61 2.95
N LEU A 478 1.17 27.96 1.80
CA LEU A 478 0.54 28.51 0.61
C LEU A 478 -0.85 27.90 0.44
N LEU A 479 -1.83 28.73 0.10
CA LEU A 479 -3.03 28.31 -0.63
C LEU A 479 -2.84 28.74 -2.08
N VAL A 480 -2.83 27.78 -3.00
CA VAL A 480 -2.53 27.94 -4.42
C VAL A 480 -3.78 27.60 -5.22
N ASP A 481 -4.25 28.55 -6.02
CA ASP A 481 -5.33 28.33 -6.99
C ASP A 481 -4.73 27.86 -8.32
N THR A 482 -5.19 26.72 -8.81
CA THR A 482 -4.81 26.14 -10.10
C THR A 482 -5.99 26.14 -11.06
N ALA A 483 -5.72 26.49 -12.32
CA ALA A 483 -6.68 26.36 -13.41
C ALA A 483 -5.94 26.10 -14.74
N SER A 484 -6.36 25.07 -15.49
CA SER A 484 -5.80 24.75 -16.83
C SER A 484 -4.26 24.63 -16.83
N ASP A 485 -3.73 23.85 -15.89
CA ASP A 485 -2.29 23.64 -15.62
C ASP A 485 -1.49 24.88 -15.19
N GLN A 486 -2.12 26.04 -14.99
CA GLN A 486 -1.45 27.25 -14.50
C GLN A 486 -1.80 27.51 -13.02
N VAL A 487 -0.87 28.15 -12.31
CA VAL A 487 -1.16 28.80 -11.02
C VAL A 487 -1.76 30.17 -11.33
N THR A 488 -2.98 30.41 -10.83
CA THR A 488 -3.74 31.65 -11.08
C THR A 488 -3.89 32.54 -9.86
N GLY A 489 -3.61 32.01 -8.66
CA GLY A 489 -3.63 32.76 -7.41
C GLY A 489 -2.76 32.09 -6.34
N ILE A 490 -2.16 32.89 -5.46
CA ILE A 490 -1.42 32.43 -4.28
C ILE A 490 -1.83 33.29 -3.09
N THR A 491 -2.11 32.66 -1.96
CA THR A 491 -2.20 33.29 -0.63
C THR A 491 -1.14 32.66 0.26
N LEU A 492 -0.18 33.45 0.74
CA LEU A 492 0.91 33.00 1.60
C LEU A 492 0.58 33.38 3.06
N SER A 493 0.83 32.48 4.01
CA SER A 493 0.70 32.70 5.44
C SER A 493 1.92 32.14 6.18
N LEU A 494 2.52 32.93 7.07
CA LEU A 494 3.68 32.51 7.86
C LEU A 494 3.24 31.70 9.08
N PHE A 495 4.05 30.74 9.52
CA PHE A 495 3.91 30.12 10.85
C PHE A 495 4.70 30.88 11.90
N GLY A 496 4.16 30.97 13.11
CA GLY A 496 4.86 31.45 14.30
C GLY A 496 5.64 30.33 15.00
N ALA A 497 6.48 30.71 15.96
CA ALA A 497 7.28 29.77 16.74
C ALA A 497 6.45 28.77 17.60
N ASP A 498 5.14 28.99 17.72
CA ASP A 498 4.18 28.08 18.38
C ASP A 498 3.53 27.06 17.41
N GLY A 499 3.96 27.03 16.15
CA GLY A 499 3.44 26.14 15.11
C GLY A 499 2.05 26.52 14.58
N LYS A 500 1.52 27.71 14.90
CA LYS A 500 0.26 28.24 14.35
C LYS A 500 0.52 29.28 13.28
N LEU A 501 -0.47 29.53 12.42
CA LEU A 501 -0.38 30.62 11.44
C LEU A 501 -0.40 31.98 12.15
N VAL A 502 0.52 32.87 11.76
CA VAL A 502 0.51 34.27 12.16
C VAL A 502 -0.69 34.95 11.50
N ALA A 503 -1.57 35.54 12.31
CA ALA A 503 -2.72 36.27 11.79
C ALA A 503 -2.25 37.57 11.11
N ALA A 504 -2.90 37.98 10.00
CA ALA A 504 -2.42 39.06 9.14
C ALA A 504 -2.40 40.45 9.83
N ASP A 505 -3.26 40.66 10.82
CA ASP A 505 -3.28 41.81 11.73
C ASP A 505 -2.06 41.86 12.67
N LYS A 506 -1.39 40.72 12.89
CA LYS A 506 -0.24 40.54 13.79
C LYS A 506 1.09 40.39 13.08
N MET A 507 1.10 40.46 11.74
CA MET A 507 2.33 40.52 10.97
C MET A 507 2.96 41.92 11.05
N THR A 508 4.29 41.98 11.15
CA THR A 508 5.03 43.24 11.03
C THR A 508 5.01 43.77 9.58
N GLU A 509 5.38 45.02 9.36
CA GLU A 509 5.39 45.61 8.00
C GLU A 509 6.50 45.00 7.12
N GLU A 510 7.60 44.56 7.71
CA GLU A 510 8.65 43.78 7.04
C GLU A 510 8.10 42.41 6.61
N GLN A 511 7.35 41.73 7.48
CA GLN A 511 6.69 40.48 7.16
C GLN A 511 5.65 40.66 6.03
N LYS A 512 4.79 41.69 6.10
CA LYS A 512 3.81 41.99 5.05
C LYS A 512 4.50 42.28 3.71
N THR A 513 5.59 43.04 3.73
CA THR A 513 6.40 43.34 2.55
C THR A 513 7.01 42.07 1.95
N LEU A 514 7.63 41.22 2.77
CA LEU A 514 8.21 39.94 2.33
C LEU A 514 7.14 38.98 1.78
N VAL A 515 6.00 38.86 2.46
CA VAL A 515 4.85 38.06 2.00
C VAL A 515 4.38 38.51 0.61
N ALA A 516 4.31 39.83 0.37
CA ALA A 516 3.95 40.38 -0.95
C ALA A 516 5.03 40.08 -2.02
N GLN A 517 6.32 40.24 -1.69
CA GLN A 517 7.43 39.95 -2.60
C GLN A 517 7.48 38.46 -2.99
N LEU A 518 7.39 37.56 -2.01
CA LEU A 518 7.35 36.11 -2.23
C LEU A 518 6.12 35.70 -3.05
N THR A 519 4.93 36.22 -2.71
CA THR A 519 3.69 35.92 -3.46
C THR A 519 3.81 36.36 -4.91
N LYS A 520 4.35 37.56 -5.18
CA LYS A 520 4.59 38.03 -6.55
C LYS A 520 5.65 37.18 -7.27
N GLY A 521 6.77 36.87 -6.62
CA GLY A 521 7.84 36.07 -7.21
C GLY A 521 7.38 34.66 -7.60
N LEU A 522 6.58 34.01 -6.76
CA LEU A 522 5.98 32.71 -7.05
C LEU A 522 4.92 32.79 -8.17
N LEU A 523 4.15 33.87 -8.29
CA LEU A 523 3.22 34.06 -9.42
C LEU A 523 3.98 34.32 -10.74
N ASP A 524 5.03 35.14 -10.72
CA ASP A 524 5.79 35.54 -11.92
C ASP A 524 6.76 34.45 -12.43
N LYS A 525 7.22 33.53 -11.56
CA LYS A 525 8.30 32.55 -11.85
C LYS A 525 8.04 31.13 -11.34
N GLY A 526 6.99 30.89 -10.56
CA GLY A 526 6.72 29.59 -9.94
C GLY A 526 7.87 29.15 -9.03
N VAL A 527 8.17 27.84 -9.06
CA VAL A 527 9.29 27.25 -8.32
C VAL A 527 10.68 27.72 -8.78
N ASN A 528 10.77 28.53 -9.85
CA ASN A 528 12.03 29.14 -10.33
C ASN A 528 12.22 30.58 -9.83
N MET A 529 11.45 31.02 -8.83
CA MET A 529 11.64 32.29 -8.15
C MET A 529 13.04 32.38 -7.52
N ALA A 530 13.79 33.44 -7.84
CA ALA A 530 15.09 33.73 -7.23
C ALA A 530 14.96 34.01 -5.72
N ASP A 531 16.07 33.94 -4.99
CA ASP A 531 16.09 34.30 -3.57
C ASP A 531 16.01 35.81 -3.36
N ILE A 532 15.21 36.21 -2.36
CA ILE A 532 15.18 37.58 -1.84
C ILE A 532 16.36 37.72 -0.88
N ALA A 533 17.22 38.71 -1.10
CA ALA A 533 18.45 38.90 -0.34
C ALA A 533 18.18 39.13 1.16
N GLY A 534 18.86 38.37 2.02
CA GLY A 534 18.64 38.32 3.46
C GLY A 534 17.37 37.56 3.89
N GLN A 535 16.68 36.89 2.95
CA GLN A 535 15.47 36.10 3.14
C GLN A 535 15.52 34.78 2.33
N GLU A 536 16.72 34.24 2.14
CA GLU A 536 17.02 33.04 1.35
C GLU A 536 16.28 31.81 1.91
N GLU A 537 16.19 31.67 3.23
CA GLU A 537 15.45 30.56 3.86
C GLU A 537 13.95 30.59 3.55
N LEU A 538 13.31 31.75 3.68
CA LEU A 538 11.88 31.90 3.39
C LEU A 538 11.59 31.85 1.88
N SER A 539 12.55 32.28 1.06
CA SER A 539 12.51 32.09 -0.41
C SER A 539 12.58 30.61 -0.79
N LYS A 540 13.44 29.82 -0.13
CA LYS A 540 13.50 28.36 -0.27
C LYS A 540 12.23 27.67 0.23
N ALA A 541 11.70 28.08 1.39
CA ALA A 541 10.43 27.58 1.92
C ALA A 541 9.25 27.88 0.97
N ALA A 542 9.20 29.09 0.40
CA ALA A 542 8.18 29.49 -0.58
C ALA A 542 8.20 28.60 -1.84
N ARG A 543 9.39 28.30 -2.38
CA ARG A 543 9.53 27.34 -3.49
C ARG A 543 9.10 25.92 -3.09
N ALA A 544 9.49 25.45 -1.91
CA ALA A 544 9.16 24.11 -1.42
C ALA A 544 7.65 23.93 -1.20
N ALA A 545 7.00 24.88 -0.53
CA ALA A 545 5.55 24.87 -0.32
C ALA A 545 4.77 24.95 -1.64
N LEU A 546 5.27 25.67 -2.67
CA LEU A 546 4.64 25.67 -3.99
C LEU A 546 4.81 24.31 -4.72
N ALA A 547 5.99 23.71 -4.66
CA ALA A 547 6.23 22.39 -5.23
C ALA A 547 5.32 21.32 -4.61
N ASP A 548 5.15 21.37 -3.28
CA ASP A 548 4.22 20.51 -2.54
C ASP A 548 2.74 20.81 -2.84
N ALA A 549 2.32 22.07 -2.94
CA ALA A 549 0.96 22.42 -3.38
C ALA A 549 0.64 21.85 -4.78
N LEU A 550 1.60 21.93 -5.70
CA LEU A 550 1.47 21.36 -7.05
C LEU A 550 1.51 19.81 -7.04
N ALA A 551 2.19 19.19 -6.07
CA ALA A 551 2.13 17.75 -5.87
C ALA A 551 0.75 17.30 -5.33
N ASN A 552 0.20 18.03 -4.34
CA ASN A 552 -1.16 17.83 -3.84
C ASN A 552 -2.23 18.05 -4.93
N ALA A 553 -1.95 18.93 -5.90
CA ALA A 553 -2.78 19.18 -7.08
C ALA A 553 -2.54 18.18 -8.25
N SER A 554 -1.53 17.30 -8.18
CA SER A 554 -1.13 16.45 -9.29
C SER A 554 -2.18 15.39 -9.64
N LYS A 555 -2.51 15.25 -10.93
CA LYS A 555 -3.32 14.14 -11.47
C LYS A 555 -2.58 12.80 -11.53
N VAL A 556 -1.29 12.78 -11.20
CA VAL A 556 -0.47 11.56 -11.16
C VAL A 556 -0.42 11.01 -9.74
N GLN A 557 -0.41 9.69 -9.60
CA GLN A 557 -0.16 9.03 -8.32
C GLN A 557 1.34 9.07 -8.00
N GLY A 558 1.70 9.55 -6.81
CA GLY A 558 3.08 9.50 -6.31
C GLY A 558 3.52 8.06 -6.01
N ALA A 559 4.83 7.82 -5.93
CA ALA A 559 5.40 6.49 -5.67
C ALA A 559 5.24 6.01 -4.21
N TYR A 560 4.98 6.94 -3.29
CA TYR A 560 4.93 6.69 -1.85
C TYR A 560 3.55 7.03 -1.24
N LYS A 561 3.17 6.29 -0.21
CA LYS A 561 2.00 6.48 0.65
C LYS A 561 2.28 7.64 1.62
N ASP A 562 1.30 8.52 1.83
CA ASP A 562 1.45 9.69 2.69
C ASP A 562 1.04 9.39 4.14
N GLY A 563 1.96 9.53 5.09
CA GLY A 563 1.73 9.17 6.49
C GLY A 563 3.02 9.17 7.32
N THR A 564 2.92 8.74 8.59
CA THR A 564 4.08 8.58 9.47
C THR A 564 4.48 7.11 9.56
N PHE A 565 5.75 6.84 9.29
CA PHE A 565 6.35 5.50 9.28
C PHE A 565 7.43 5.44 10.36
N THR A 566 7.35 4.43 11.24
CA THR A 566 8.35 4.17 12.30
C THR A 566 9.26 3.05 11.85
N ALA A 567 10.53 3.38 11.63
CA ALA A 567 11.55 2.43 11.19
C ALA A 567 12.81 2.52 12.04
N TYR A 568 13.66 1.50 11.92
CA TYR A 568 14.83 1.31 12.77
C TYR A 568 16.09 1.06 11.92
N GLY A 569 17.21 1.59 12.37
CA GLY A 569 18.53 1.21 11.87
C GLY A 569 18.92 -0.19 12.36
N ASP A 570 20.11 -0.65 11.98
CA ASP A 570 20.61 -1.94 12.47
C ASP A 570 20.91 -1.89 13.97
N ALA A 571 20.44 -2.93 14.67
CA ALA A 571 20.60 -3.10 16.09
C ALA A 571 21.92 -3.79 16.46
N TYR A 572 22.34 -3.57 17.71
CA TYR A 572 23.52 -4.18 18.33
C TYR A 572 23.27 -4.39 19.83
N ASP A 573 24.29 -4.85 20.57
CA ASP A 573 24.19 -5.25 22.00
C ASP A 573 23.74 -4.14 22.98
N LYS A 574 23.53 -2.90 22.49
CA LYS A 574 23.11 -1.72 23.25
C LYS A 574 21.83 -1.08 22.68
N GLY A 575 21.07 -1.81 21.86
CA GLY A 575 19.83 -1.38 21.24
C GLY A 575 20.00 -0.93 19.79
N THR A 576 19.20 0.05 19.36
CA THR A 576 19.23 0.57 17.98
C THR A 576 18.96 2.08 17.93
N ASN A 577 18.81 2.61 16.73
CA ASN A 577 18.38 3.97 16.42
C ASN A 577 17.03 3.92 15.69
N ARG A 578 16.09 4.78 16.08
CA ARG A 578 14.72 4.84 15.52
C ARG A 578 14.52 6.15 14.79
N ALA A 579 13.83 6.10 13.65
CA ALA A 579 13.30 7.28 12.96
C ALA A 579 11.77 7.15 12.84
N ASP A 580 11.05 8.18 13.27
CA ASP A 580 9.65 8.40 12.93
C ASP A 580 9.60 9.45 11.82
N VAL A 581 9.27 9.00 10.60
CA VAL A 581 9.35 9.80 9.38
C VAL A 581 7.94 10.06 8.86
N THR A 582 7.51 11.32 8.81
CA THR A 582 6.28 11.69 8.11
C THR A 582 6.59 12.05 6.67
N LEU A 583 6.09 11.23 5.75
CA LEU A 583 6.22 11.41 4.30
C LEU A 583 4.93 11.99 3.73
N ARG A 584 5.08 12.89 2.76
CA ARG A 584 4.00 13.51 1.99
C ARG A 584 4.46 13.81 0.58
N ASN A 585 3.78 13.30 -0.45
CA ASN A 585 4.25 13.28 -1.84
C ASN A 585 5.67 12.69 -2.02
N GLY A 586 6.09 11.80 -1.11
CA GLY A 586 7.47 11.29 -1.04
C GLY A 586 8.50 12.24 -0.44
N VAL A 587 8.09 13.39 0.14
CA VAL A 587 8.97 14.33 0.83
C VAL A 587 8.86 14.16 2.35
N ILE A 588 9.99 14.18 3.07
CA ILE A 588 10.02 14.24 4.53
C ILE A 588 9.52 15.61 5.00
N VAL A 589 8.39 15.63 5.69
CA VAL A 589 7.72 16.86 6.18
C VAL A 589 7.60 16.94 7.70
N ASN A 590 7.91 15.84 8.40
CA ASN A 590 8.25 15.82 9.82
C ASN A 590 9.17 14.62 10.08
N LEU A 591 10.02 14.73 11.08
CA LEU A 591 11.05 13.73 11.40
C LEU A 591 11.39 13.77 12.88
N ASN A 592 11.32 12.63 13.57
CA ASN A 592 11.89 12.48 14.91
C ASN A 592 12.90 11.34 14.92
N LEU A 593 14.02 11.55 15.61
CA LEU A 593 15.17 10.65 15.64
C LEU A 593 15.47 10.31 17.11
N TYR A 594 15.67 9.03 17.42
CA TYR A 594 15.83 8.55 18.80
C TYR A 594 16.93 7.49 18.91
N ARG A 595 17.58 7.40 20.08
CA ARG A 595 18.53 6.33 20.41
C ARG A 595 17.89 5.41 21.44
N VAL A 596 17.35 4.28 20.99
CA VAL A 596 16.54 3.36 21.82
C VAL A 596 17.35 2.19 22.36
N GLY A 597 17.19 1.85 23.63
CA GLY A 597 17.93 0.75 24.27
C GLY A 597 17.49 -0.66 23.85
N MET A 598 18.05 -1.66 24.52
CA MET A 598 17.60 -3.06 24.39
C MET A 598 16.15 -3.23 24.88
N ASP A 599 15.69 -2.34 25.75
CA ASP A 599 14.30 -2.18 26.23
C ASP A 599 13.36 -1.47 25.23
N LEU A 600 13.88 -1.08 24.05
CA LEU A 600 13.23 -0.21 23.06
C LEU A 600 12.73 1.14 23.62
N VAL A 601 13.23 1.57 24.79
CA VAL A 601 12.96 2.89 25.37
C VAL A 601 14.00 3.87 24.85
N ASP A 602 13.55 5.07 24.43
CA ASP A 602 14.45 6.17 24.10
C ASP A 602 15.31 6.53 25.32
N LYS A 603 16.63 6.61 25.12
CA LYS A 603 17.55 6.96 26.19
C LYS A 603 17.61 8.47 26.45
N GLY A 604 17.22 9.32 25.51
CA GLY A 604 17.25 10.78 25.66
C GLY A 604 18.62 11.26 26.16
N ASP A 605 18.64 12.03 27.26
CA ASP A 605 19.86 12.52 27.91
C ASP A 605 20.82 11.41 28.43
N LYS A 606 20.36 10.16 28.51
CA LYS A 606 21.17 8.98 28.87
C LYS A 606 21.85 8.34 27.65
N ALA A 607 21.66 8.87 26.44
CA ALA A 607 22.41 8.46 25.26
C ALA A 607 23.87 8.98 25.30
N TYR A 608 24.70 8.55 24.34
CA TYR A 608 26.05 9.10 24.19
C TYR A 608 25.99 10.60 23.87
N LYS A 609 26.86 11.40 24.48
CA LYS A 609 26.84 12.89 24.39
C LYS A 609 26.97 13.38 22.95
N GLU A 610 27.72 12.63 22.15
CA GLU A 610 27.99 12.86 20.73
C GLU A 610 26.72 12.60 19.90
N VAL A 611 25.95 11.56 20.26
CA VAL A 611 24.66 11.26 19.63
C VAL A 611 23.62 12.33 19.99
N ILE A 612 23.55 12.76 21.26
CA ILE A 612 22.65 13.84 21.70
C ILE A 612 22.90 15.13 20.89
N LYS A 613 24.17 15.47 20.65
CA LYS A 613 24.56 16.60 19.77
C LYS A 613 24.22 16.38 18.29
N ALA A 614 24.32 15.15 17.80
CA ALA A 614 24.08 14.81 16.39
C ALA A 614 22.58 14.77 16.02
N LEU A 615 21.69 14.34 16.92
CA LEU A 615 20.25 14.22 16.65
C LEU A 615 19.59 15.49 16.06
N PRO A 616 19.78 16.72 16.62
CA PRO A 616 19.20 17.93 16.04
C PRO A 616 19.83 18.33 14.69
N ILE A 617 21.13 18.08 14.51
CA ILE A 617 21.87 18.35 13.25
C ILE A 617 21.29 17.47 12.14
N LEU A 618 21.31 16.14 12.35
CA LEU A 618 20.75 15.16 11.42
C LEU A 618 19.27 15.40 11.14
N LYS A 619 18.46 15.80 12.14
CA LYS A 619 17.06 16.15 11.93
C LYS A 619 16.91 17.33 10.96
N SER A 620 17.71 18.38 11.14
CA SER A 620 17.69 19.56 10.26
C SER A 620 18.14 19.21 8.83
N GLU A 621 19.22 18.45 8.69
CA GLU A 621 19.80 18.06 7.41
C GLU A 621 18.90 17.08 6.63
N LEU A 622 18.34 16.06 7.29
CA LEU A 622 17.44 15.09 6.67
C LEU A 622 16.10 15.73 6.26
N LEU A 623 15.53 16.62 7.08
CA LEU A 623 14.38 17.43 6.66
C LEU A 623 14.73 18.27 5.44
N THR A 624 15.89 18.95 5.46
CA THR A 624 16.35 19.82 4.36
C THR A 624 16.63 19.06 3.06
N ALA A 625 17.13 17.82 3.15
CA ALA A 625 17.36 16.93 2.03
C ALA A 625 16.03 16.46 1.40
N GLY A 626 15.03 16.16 2.24
CA GLY A 626 13.64 16.01 1.84
C GLY A 626 13.26 14.75 1.05
N THR A 627 14.11 14.22 0.16
CA THR A 627 13.85 12.99 -0.61
C THR A 627 14.66 11.79 -0.12
N ARG A 628 14.25 10.57 -0.49
CA ARG A 628 14.95 9.32 -0.15
C ARG A 628 16.42 9.34 -0.58
N GLU A 629 16.66 9.80 -1.80
CA GLU A 629 17.97 9.80 -2.45
C GLU A 629 18.89 10.83 -1.79
N ALA A 630 18.40 12.05 -1.56
CA ALA A 630 19.13 13.12 -0.90
C ALA A 630 19.39 12.80 0.58
N ALA A 631 18.44 12.17 1.27
CA ALA A 631 18.59 11.75 2.67
C ALA A 631 19.71 10.73 2.88
N GLN A 632 20.09 9.94 1.85
CA GLN A 632 21.28 9.07 1.94
C GLN A 632 22.60 9.85 1.80
N GLN A 633 22.59 10.98 1.07
CA GLN A 633 23.77 11.84 0.87
C GLN A 633 24.05 12.79 2.04
N VAL A 634 23.15 12.90 3.03
CA VAL A 634 23.40 13.66 4.27
C VAL A 634 24.65 13.12 4.96
N ASP A 635 25.55 14.00 5.38
CA ASP A 635 26.81 13.60 6.01
C ASP A 635 26.62 12.94 7.38
N ALA A 636 27.64 12.18 7.81
CA ALA A 636 27.64 11.54 9.11
C ALA A 636 28.32 12.43 10.16
N VAL A 637 27.58 12.88 11.17
CA VAL A 637 28.10 13.77 12.23
C VAL A 637 29.29 13.12 12.95
N SER A 638 30.40 13.86 13.02
CA SER A 638 31.65 13.39 13.65
C SER A 638 31.43 13.04 15.13
N GLY A 639 32.05 11.95 15.59
CA GLY A 639 31.82 11.35 16.92
C GLY A 639 30.51 10.53 17.03
N ALA A 640 29.55 10.69 16.11
CA ALA A 640 28.27 9.98 16.10
C ALA A 640 28.06 9.09 14.87
N THR A 641 29.08 8.90 14.04
CA THR A 641 29.04 8.31 12.68
C THR A 641 28.21 7.02 12.56
N SER A 642 28.36 6.08 13.50
CA SER A 642 27.59 4.83 13.54
C SER A 642 26.08 5.08 13.72
N SER A 643 25.70 5.97 14.63
CA SER A 643 24.29 6.32 14.85
C SER A 643 23.74 7.19 13.72
N SER A 644 24.55 8.07 13.12
CA SER A 644 24.18 8.82 11.91
C SER A 644 23.79 7.88 10.76
N ASN A 645 24.64 6.90 10.45
CA ASN A 645 24.36 5.93 9.37
C ASN A 645 23.16 5.03 9.70
N ALA A 646 23.00 4.61 10.96
CA ALA A 646 21.82 3.86 11.41
C ALA A 646 20.51 4.67 11.28
N LEU A 647 20.53 5.99 11.54
CA LEU A 647 19.37 6.87 11.35
C LEU A 647 19.08 7.11 9.85
N LYS A 648 20.09 7.26 8.99
CA LYS A 648 19.90 7.32 7.53
C LYS A 648 19.29 6.03 6.97
N LEU A 649 19.69 4.87 7.51
CA LEU A 649 19.11 3.57 7.18
C LEU A 649 17.67 3.42 7.71
N ALA A 650 17.37 3.93 8.90
CA ALA A 650 16.00 3.99 9.41
C ALA A 650 15.10 4.82 8.47
N VAL A 651 15.57 5.98 8.00
CA VAL A 651 14.85 6.79 7.01
C VAL A 651 14.68 6.04 5.67
N ALA A 652 15.70 5.33 5.19
CA ALA A 652 15.60 4.52 3.98
C ALA A 652 14.55 3.38 4.10
N ARG A 653 14.44 2.77 5.28
CA ARG A 653 13.44 1.73 5.60
C ARG A 653 12.03 2.32 5.72
N ALA A 654 11.87 3.49 6.34
CA ALA A 654 10.59 4.21 6.37
C ALA A 654 10.07 4.55 4.95
N TYR A 655 10.97 4.87 4.02
CA TYR A 655 10.62 5.03 2.60
C TYR A 655 10.18 3.72 1.93
N GLY A 656 10.78 2.58 2.29
CA GLY A 656 10.36 1.26 1.78
C GLY A 656 8.93 0.92 2.21
N GLN A 657 8.61 1.10 3.50
CA GLN A 657 7.27 0.91 4.08
C GLN A 657 6.20 1.80 3.43
N ALA A 658 6.63 2.92 2.85
CA ALA A 658 5.79 3.83 2.11
C ALA A 658 5.62 3.47 0.63
N GLU A 659 6.36 2.54 0.02
CA GLU A 659 6.24 2.22 -1.42
C GLU A 659 4.78 1.80 -1.77
N ILE A 660 4.19 2.42 -2.81
CA ILE A 660 2.86 2.06 -3.32
C ILE A 660 2.95 0.87 -4.28
N VAL A 661 4.01 0.82 -5.07
CA VAL A 661 4.38 -0.33 -5.89
C VAL A 661 5.65 -0.93 -5.29
N GLU A 662 5.47 -1.94 -4.43
CA GLU A 662 6.56 -2.61 -3.74
C GLU A 662 7.53 -3.23 -4.76
N SER A 663 8.70 -2.63 -4.90
CA SER A 663 9.64 -2.91 -5.99
C SER A 663 10.13 -4.37 -5.99
N GLU A 664 10.55 -4.86 -4.81
CA GLU A 664 10.98 -6.24 -4.55
C GLU A 664 9.88 -7.13 -3.96
N LYS A 665 8.88 -6.51 -3.29
CA LYS A 665 7.81 -7.17 -2.52
C LYS A 665 8.33 -8.26 -1.56
N ALA A 666 9.29 -7.87 -0.74
CA ALA A 666 9.92 -8.68 0.27
C ALA A 666 9.15 -8.65 1.60
N ALA A 667 9.25 -9.72 2.39
CA ALA A 667 8.60 -9.80 3.71
C ALA A 667 9.26 -8.91 4.77
N TYR A 668 10.58 -8.83 4.73
CA TYR A 668 11.38 -8.07 5.69
C TYR A 668 12.51 -7.37 4.94
N PHE A 669 12.90 -6.19 5.45
CA PHE A 669 14.20 -5.61 5.12
C PHE A 669 15.31 -6.57 5.56
N ASN A 670 16.46 -6.52 4.87
CA ASN A 670 17.68 -7.18 5.35
C ASN A 670 18.36 -6.31 6.43
N GLY A 671 19.02 -6.94 7.40
CA GLY A 671 19.72 -6.28 8.51
C GLY A 671 19.47 -6.92 9.87
N ILE A 672 19.68 -6.16 10.94
CA ILE A 672 19.55 -6.62 12.33
C ILE A 672 18.48 -5.80 13.05
N PHE A 673 17.44 -6.47 13.52
CA PHE A 673 16.29 -5.87 14.20
C PHE A 673 16.22 -6.32 15.65
N ILE A 674 15.56 -5.55 16.51
CA ILE A 674 15.26 -5.97 17.89
C ILE A 674 13.78 -5.76 18.22
N GLY A 675 13.29 -6.59 19.12
CA GLY A 675 11.97 -6.52 19.74
C GLY A 675 12.02 -6.96 21.19
N VAL A 676 10.97 -6.64 21.94
CA VAL A 676 10.89 -6.90 23.39
C VAL A 676 9.57 -7.54 23.79
N SER A 677 9.58 -8.28 24.89
CA SER A 677 8.36 -8.75 25.55
C SER A 677 7.52 -7.59 26.07
N ALA A 678 6.23 -7.82 26.31
CA ALA A 678 5.32 -6.76 26.78
C ALA A 678 5.77 -6.14 28.13
N ASP A 679 6.43 -6.92 28.97
CA ASP A 679 7.02 -6.49 30.25
C ASP A 679 8.48 -6.01 30.16
N LYS A 680 9.07 -6.03 28.95
CA LYS A 680 10.47 -5.68 28.66
C LYS A 680 11.53 -6.50 29.41
N SER A 681 11.18 -7.65 29.98
CA SER A 681 12.15 -8.55 30.63
C SER A 681 12.97 -9.40 29.64
N VAL A 682 12.52 -9.53 28.39
CA VAL A 682 13.23 -10.24 27.31
C VAL A 682 13.33 -9.35 26.09
N ASN A 683 14.53 -9.21 25.54
CA ASN A 683 14.80 -8.72 24.20
C ASN A 683 15.20 -9.90 23.30
N VAL A 684 14.76 -9.88 22.05
CA VAL A 684 15.31 -10.75 21.02
C VAL A 684 15.74 -9.92 19.82
N MET A 685 16.99 -10.11 19.44
CA MET A 685 17.60 -9.63 18.21
C MET A 685 17.37 -10.66 17.10
N VAL A 686 16.99 -10.19 15.91
CA VAL A 686 16.71 -11.01 14.73
C VAL A 686 17.55 -10.51 13.57
N GLU A 687 18.41 -11.37 13.05
CA GLU A 687 19.17 -11.12 11.81
C GLU A 687 18.34 -11.62 10.62
N THR A 688 18.22 -10.77 9.61
CA THR A 688 17.46 -11.00 8.38
C THR A 688 18.38 -10.92 7.18
N LYS A 689 18.37 -11.99 6.36
CA LYS A 689 19.12 -12.09 5.09
C LYS A 689 18.20 -12.67 4.03
N TYR A 690 18.38 -12.27 2.78
CA TYR A 690 17.52 -12.70 1.66
C TYR A 690 16.02 -12.52 1.96
N HIS A 691 15.70 -11.45 2.71
CA HIS A 691 14.37 -11.06 3.17
C HIS A 691 13.64 -12.09 4.05
N ILE A 692 14.40 -12.97 4.70
CA ILE A 692 13.91 -13.96 5.68
C ILE A 692 14.70 -13.87 7.00
N PRO A 693 14.10 -14.17 8.16
CA PRO A 693 14.84 -14.30 9.42
C PRO A 693 15.73 -15.54 9.39
N VAL A 694 17.05 -15.39 9.62
CA VAL A 694 18.02 -16.50 9.53
C VAL A 694 18.70 -16.86 10.84
N LYS A 695 18.76 -15.92 11.80
CA LYS A 695 19.40 -16.12 13.11
C LYS A 695 18.73 -15.24 14.16
N MET A 696 18.71 -15.70 15.41
CA MET A 696 18.20 -14.94 16.55
C MET A 696 19.23 -14.89 17.69
N THR A 697 19.09 -13.92 18.59
CA THR A 697 19.94 -13.77 19.79
C THR A 697 19.11 -13.18 20.93
N VAL A 698 19.08 -13.85 22.08
CA VAL A 698 18.20 -13.58 23.22
C VAL A 698 18.97 -12.88 24.33
N TYR A 699 18.43 -11.78 24.83
CA TYR A 699 18.97 -11.01 25.94
C TYR A 699 17.89 -10.83 27.02
N TYR A 700 18.14 -11.36 28.21
CA TYR A 700 17.30 -11.06 29.38
C TYR A 700 17.71 -9.73 29.99
N LEU A 701 16.73 -8.92 30.38
CA LEU A 701 16.96 -7.57 30.89
C LEU A 701 16.71 -7.47 32.40
N ASP A 702 17.40 -6.52 33.04
CA ASP A 702 17.10 -6.08 34.40
C ASP A 702 15.95 -5.06 34.44
N ALA A 703 15.52 -4.67 35.65
CA ALA A 703 14.44 -3.69 35.85
C ALA A 703 14.79 -2.25 35.37
N ALA A 704 16.03 -1.99 34.96
CA ALA A 704 16.48 -0.74 34.37
C ALA A 704 16.73 -0.83 32.84
N GLY A 705 16.41 -1.98 32.23
CA GLY A 705 16.54 -2.21 30.79
C GLY A 705 17.96 -2.54 30.32
N ASN A 706 18.86 -2.94 31.22
CA ASN A 706 20.22 -3.38 30.88
C ASN A 706 20.26 -4.90 30.68
N VAL A 707 21.19 -5.38 29.86
CA VAL A 707 21.41 -6.82 29.62
C VAL A 707 21.96 -7.49 30.87
N LYS A 708 21.29 -8.56 31.34
CA LYS A 708 21.83 -9.49 32.34
C LYS A 708 23.03 -10.23 31.73
N THR A 709 24.13 -10.30 32.48
CA THR A 709 25.28 -11.15 32.13
C THR A 709 24.94 -12.63 32.37
N ASN A 710 25.58 -13.56 31.65
CA ASN A 710 25.19 -14.99 31.65
C ASN A 710 25.24 -15.66 33.04
N ASP A 711 26.10 -15.18 33.94
CA ASP A 711 26.20 -15.57 35.36
C ASP A 711 24.95 -15.23 36.19
N LYS A 712 24.09 -14.35 35.69
CA LYS A 712 22.86 -13.86 36.35
C LYS A 712 21.58 -14.43 35.72
N LEU A 713 21.73 -15.43 34.85
CA LEU A 713 20.61 -16.13 34.22
C LEU A 713 20.29 -17.40 34.99
N THR A 714 19.00 -17.66 35.16
CA THR A 714 18.50 -18.95 35.66
C THR A 714 18.75 -20.07 34.66
N ALA A 715 18.75 -21.32 35.12
CA ALA A 715 18.91 -22.48 34.24
C ALA A 715 17.82 -22.55 33.14
N ASP A 716 16.59 -22.12 33.44
CA ASP A 716 15.49 -22.08 32.48
C ASP A 716 15.61 -20.91 31.47
N GLU A 717 16.13 -19.75 31.89
CA GLU A 717 16.52 -18.66 30.97
C GLU A 717 17.64 -19.12 30.02
N LEU A 718 18.66 -19.80 30.54
CA LEU A 718 19.74 -20.37 29.72
C LEU A 718 19.20 -21.42 28.73
N ALA A 719 18.33 -22.33 29.17
CA ALA A 719 17.72 -23.35 28.30
C ALA A 719 16.92 -22.72 27.14
N VAL A 720 16.08 -21.72 27.42
CA VAL A 720 15.30 -21.01 26.39
C VAL A 720 16.21 -20.20 25.45
N LYS A 721 17.27 -19.59 25.96
CA LYS A 721 18.30 -18.90 25.15
C LYS A 721 19.00 -19.85 24.19
N TYR A 722 19.51 -20.99 24.67
CA TYR A 722 20.22 -21.96 23.81
C TYR A 722 19.33 -22.56 22.72
N GLU A 723 18.05 -22.86 23.01
CA GLU A 723 17.09 -23.36 22.02
C GLU A 723 16.79 -22.35 20.90
N ILE A 724 16.80 -21.04 21.20
CA ILE A 724 16.57 -19.97 20.20
C ILE A 724 17.87 -19.56 19.48
N GLU A 725 19.03 -19.73 20.10
CA GLU A 725 20.34 -19.36 19.53
C GLU A 725 21.04 -20.50 18.78
N THR A 726 20.48 -21.72 18.81
CA THR A 726 20.99 -22.86 18.04
C THR A 726 20.91 -22.56 16.54
N PRO A 727 22.05 -22.53 15.81
CA PRO A 727 22.07 -22.04 14.43
C PRO A 727 21.23 -22.86 13.44
N THR A 728 20.55 -22.16 12.53
CA THR A 728 20.08 -22.69 11.25
C THR A 728 21.07 -22.33 10.13
N ASN A 729 21.19 -23.20 9.11
CA ASN A 729 22.22 -23.10 8.05
C ASN A 729 21.91 -21.99 7.01
N ASP A 730 21.90 -20.72 7.44
CA ASP A 730 21.44 -19.52 6.69
C ASP A 730 20.02 -19.67 6.06
N SER A 731 19.27 -20.68 6.47
CA SER A 731 17.87 -20.92 6.11
C SER A 731 16.93 -20.11 7.01
N LEU A 732 15.62 -20.17 6.71
CA LEU A 732 14.58 -19.65 7.60
C LEU A 732 14.77 -20.21 9.02
N HIS A 733 14.87 -19.32 10.00
CA HIS A 733 15.03 -19.67 11.40
C HIS A 733 13.78 -20.41 11.92
N LYS A 734 13.95 -21.37 12.82
CA LYS A 734 12.86 -22.18 13.41
C LYS A 734 11.71 -21.34 13.98
N TYR A 735 12.05 -20.19 14.56
CA TYR A 735 11.10 -19.24 15.15
C TYR A 735 10.79 -18.03 14.24
N GLY A 736 11.31 -18.01 13.00
CA GLY A 736 11.11 -16.94 12.02
C GLY A 736 9.73 -16.93 11.36
N TYR A 737 8.92 -17.98 11.53
CA TYR A 737 7.52 -18.02 11.07
C TYR A 737 6.61 -18.61 12.15
N ARG A 738 5.49 -17.91 12.43
CA ARG A 738 4.48 -18.25 13.47
C ARG A 738 5.07 -18.81 14.80
N PRO A 739 6.01 -18.11 15.46
CA PRO A 739 6.62 -18.61 16.68
C PRO A 739 5.60 -18.83 17.81
N ALA A 740 5.79 -19.95 18.52
CA ALA A 740 4.96 -20.42 19.64
C ALA A 740 5.84 -20.81 20.85
N ALA A 741 5.27 -20.74 22.06
CA ALA A 741 5.98 -21.05 23.29
C ALA A 741 6.33 -22.55 23.41
N PHE A 742 7.42 -22.84 24.12
CA PHE A 742 8.02 -24.18 24.24
C PHE A 742 8.72 -24.34 25.61
N GLY A 743 9.01 -25.58 26.02
CA GLY A 743 9.78 -25.84 27.23
C GLY A 743 9.48 -27.19 27.85
N ALA A 744 10.47 -27.79 28.52
CA ALA A 744 10.33 -29.06 29.22
C ALA A 744 9.54 -28.93 30.53
N ASN A 745 9.51 -27.73 31.12
CA ASN A 745 8.74 -27.38 32.32
C ASN A 745 7.93 -26.08 32.09
N ASP A 746 7.06 -25.71 33.03
CA ASP A 746 6.19 -24.55 32.87
C ASP A 746 6.91 -23.20 33.04
N ALA A 747 8.06 -23.16 33.73
CA ALA A 747 8.90 -21.97 33.80
C ALA A 747 9.51 -21.65 32.43
N GLN A 748 10.06 -22.65 31.73
CA GLN A 748 10.57 -22.52 30.36
C GLN A 748 9.47 -22.10 29.38
N LYS A 749 8.24 -22.63 29.51
CA LYS A 749 7.08 -22.19 28.70
C LYS A 749 6.73 -20.72 28.95
N ALA A 750 6.78 -20.26 30.20
CA ALA A 750 6.53 -18.86 30.54
C ALA A 750 7.65 -17.93 30.04
N ILE A 751 8.91 -18.35 30.14
CA ILE A 751 10.08 -17.58 29.66
C ILE A 751 10.10 -17.53 28.12
N SER A 752 9.84 -18.65 27.45
CA SER A 752 9.79 -18.71 25.98
C SER A 752 8.58 -17.98 25.40
N ALA A 753 7.44 -17.92 26.10
CA ALA A 753 6.32 -17.07 25.68
C ALA A 753 6.74 -15.59 25.55
N LYS A 754 7.51 -15.07 26.51
CA LYS A 754 8.08 -13.70 26.44
C LYS A 754 9.12 -13.55 25.34
N ALA A 755 9.97 -14.56 25.12
CA ALA A 755 10.89 -14.55 23.98
C ALA A 755 10.15 -14.56 22.64
N VAL A 756 9.01 -15.26 22.55
CA VAL A 756 8.14 -15.31 21.37
C VAL A 756 7.39 -13.99 21.14
N GLU A 757 6.99 -13.26 22.20
CA GLU A 757 6.53 -11.87 22.09
C GLU A 757 7.64 -10.97 21.53
N ALA A 758 8.86 -11.06 22.07
CA ALA A 758 10.01 -10.29 21.62
C ALA A 758 10.37 -10.58 20.15
N ILE A 759 10.32 -11.85 19.71
CA ILE A 759 10.48 -12.23 18.30
C ILE A 759 9.38 -11.60 17.43
N LYS A 760 8.11 -11.67 17.84
CA LYS A 760 7.01 -11.04 17.09
C LYS A 760 7.18 -9.53 16.99
N SER A 761 7.65 -8.89 18.07
CA SER A 761 8.02 -7.47 18.09
C SER A 761 9.18 -7.16 17.12
N ALA A 762 10.23 -8.00 17.09
CA ALA A 762 11.39 -7.81 16.21
C ALA A 762 11.05 -8.03 14.73
N LEU A 763 10.20 -9.01 14.42
CA LEU A 763 9.70 -9.23 13.06
C LEU A 763 8.81 -8.06 12.62
N ALA A 764 7.99 -7.49 13.51
CA ALA A 764 7.17 -6.32 13.20
C ALA A 764 8.02 -5.05 12.92
N THR A 765 9.17 -4.88 13.57
CA THR A 765 10.10 -3.76 13.27
C THR A 765 10.95 -3.99 12.02
N ALA A 766 10.98 -5.22 11.49
CA ALA A 766 11.69 -5.62 10.28
C ALA A 766 10.83 -5.58 9.00
N VAL A 767 9.50 -5.43 9.11
CA VAL A 767 8.58 -5.46 7.94
C VAL A 767 8.93 -4.36 6.94
N GLN A 768 9.01 -4.77 5.67
CA GLN A 768 9.17 -3.91 4.50
C GLN A 768 7.83 -3.40 3.97
#